data_AF-A0A959RQH0-F1
#
_entry.id   AF-A0A959RQH0-F1
#
_cell.length_a   1.000
_cell.length_b   1.000
_cell.length_c   1.000
_cell.angle_alpha   90.00
_cell.angle_beta   90.00
_cell.angle_gamma   90.00
#
_symmetry.space_group_name_H-M   'P 1'
#
loop_
_entity.id
_entity.type
_entity.pdbx_description
1 polymer ?
#
loop_
_entity_poly.entity_id
_entity_poly.type
_entity_poly.pdbx_seq_one_letter_code
_entity_poly.pdbx_strand_id
1 'polypeptide(L)'
;MMINTYYKEIIELVIDLHQEELQSAKPGHCMKIAGLAFKELNVLCDKINELFPEIDTYIISEVNTNEKCISATKLIELRNNQSKPLLILIPSNSRTAAEDSYGNATFKELSLEGVETELINKLIDEIPIEFKNLIIEDIINFIGRDNLKNTQIINFLINLKEVGFSNNSIGNHLYNLNLIPDTKLLKDSNKIRSRIKFNSDCVEVLSTFDKPMADRIADIPIESNTLQGEIVNFIKNEDHLSTKQEIAETIFKKYQNLNFSNWKISDLEIDFNEVKLSVDDIKSSDFKIEDDIKKLYANPNSPSKIKVRFSTTPNPSQISELKYFRIVLMAVDGGRGEEITVLRKLKNSTSNRAYRDAEVELHPNHIDDGAYFIKVLAENEFGDILNNKDDFKEIKIQQAWEEELKINPTALKDDFQYKLTCDSEDFDFVVDDTIDREDNQRKDKVKSVLQAFLNHRIYDLKHENEPIIPEPVEPSNCWLDDKKVSHTSIFHINYSQNHNYQILLSSKLRTIENEFLENAENLGYVKVDINNNASFTNFNDCKFVESKLNLNVPETVLSLRSKVFRRIQESNENNDGVFETADIFNFKEDISNYISAYTAWTSELQNEISNTEISEEDKANLVDLVSELQFLDVVKLDTKLPDGKKIEALLLSPLHPLRLTWTLQLFDVFFKWEQETLGFSKYKEAWTNNLEMLFNNEFSYSNNPLVIVGNQSLNNYNYSGELAHGWALYLEGIDNKESKSFTSISRQLLHYFRGLFNITKENYIDTDISKKLLINHIKNYLKQHPYVDKLILNLVNAGDANVFSDALIELEKENEFSAIKYEIRLFKDSDKIIEHGDALKSLLNPQSTISEEAEAFSQPSKNRLFPKLRFSINNISDYLKNPLKFNAHISFLISPFP
;
A
#
# COMPACT_ATOMS: atom_id res chain seq x y z
N MET A 1 11.15 -33.42 31.74
CA MET A 1 10.19 -32.74 30.84
C MET A 1 10.87 -32.65 29.49
N MET A 2 10.30 -33.23 28.43
CA MET A 2 10.86 -33.05 27.09
C MET A 2 10.65 -31.59 26.65
N ILE A 3 11.72 -30.95 26.20
CA ILE A 3 11.68 -29.66 25.52
C ILE A 3 11.27 -29.89 24.06
N ASN A 4 10.54 -28.94 23.47
CA ASN A 4 10.19 -28.94 22.04
C ASN A 4 11.47 -28.97 21.18
N THR A 5 11.53 -29.82 20.15
CA THR A 5 12.67 -29.94 19.22
C THR A 5 13.15 -28.59 18.69
N TYR A 6 12.24 -27.64 18.40
CA TYR A 6 12.58 -26.27 18.01
C TYR A 6 13.56 -25.60 19.00
N TYR A 7 13.24 -25.63 20.30
CA TYR A 7 14.10 -25.03 21.33
C TYR A 7 15.37 -25.85 21.57
N LYS A 8 15.37 -27.15 21.28
CA LYS A 8 16.57 -27.97 21.36
C LYS A 8 17.60 -27.57 20.29
N GLU A 9 17.16 -27.40 19.05
CA GLU A 9 18.00 -26.93 17.93
C GLU A 9 18.49 -25.50 18.17
N ILE A 10 17.64 -24.60 18.69
CA ILE A 10 18.07 -23.25 19.10
C ILE A 10 19.15 -23.31 20.19
N ILE A 11 18.96 -24.12 21.23
CA ILE A 11 19.95 -24.26 22.31
C ILE A 11 21.29 -24.77 21.76
N GLU A 12 21.27 -25.73 20.82
CA GLU A 12 22.48 -26.24 20.18
C GLU A 12 23.17 -25.16 19.33
N LEU A 13 22.41 -24.43 18.52
CA LEU A 13 22.94 -23.35 17.70
C LEU A 13 23.50 -22.19 18.52
N VAL A 14 22.86 -21.83 19.65
CA VAL A 14 23.36 -20.79 20.55
C VAL A 14 24.72 -21.18 21.15
N ILE A 15 24.90 -22.45 21.49
CA ILE A 15 26.19 -22.95 21.98
C ILE A 15 27.23 -22.91 20.86
N ASP A 16 26.88 -23.31 19.64
CA ASP A 16 27.78 -23.30 18.48
C ASP A 16 28.22 -21.86 18.12
N LEU A 17 27.30 -20.92 18.04
CA LEU A 17 27.56 -19.51 17.67
C LEU A 17 28.47 -18.80 18.69
N HIS A 18 28.27 -19.07 19.98
CA HIS A 18 29.02 -18.44 21.06
C HIS A 18 30.17 -19.32 21.58
N GLN A 19 30.51 -20.41 20.88
CA GLN A 19 31.49 -21.40 21.33
C GLN A 19 32.87 -20.78 21.58
N GLU A 20 33.34 -19.93 20.66
CA GLU A 20 34.65 -19.26 20.79
C GLU A 20 34.70 -18.33 22.01
N GLU A 21 33.59 -17.62 22.27
CA GLU A 21 33.48 -16.70 23.41
C GLU A 21 33.43 -17.44 24.74
N LEU A 22 32.68 -18.55 24.79
CA LEU A 22 32.61 -19.42 25.96
C LEU A 22 33.96 -20.10 26.23
N GLN A 23 34.69 -20.56 25.20
CA GLN A 23 36.01 -21.17 25.36
C GLN A 23 37.10 -20.18 25.76
N SER A 24 37.05 -18.94 25.27
CA SER A 24 38.04 -17.90 25.54
C SER A 24 37.78 -17.11 26.82
N ALA A 25 36.71 -17.45 27.57
CA ALA A 25 36.31 -16.76 28.78
C ALA A 25 37.36 -16.90 29.90
N LYS A 26 37.78 -15.76 30.48
CA LYS A 26 38.79 -15.70 31.55
C LYS A 26 38.17 -15.25 32.88
N PRO A 27 38.82 -15.54 34.02
CA PRO A 27 38.39 -15.02 35.32
C PRO A 27 38.12 -13.50 35.28
N GLY A 28 36.95 -13.09 35.76
CA GLY A 28 36.47 -11.70 35.68
C GLY A 28 35.56 -11.38 34.48
N HIS A 29 35.46 -12.25 33.47
CA HIS A 29 34.49 -12.09 32.38
C HIS A 29 33.07 -12.36 32.90
N CYS A 30 32.16 -11.42 32.64
CA CYS A 30 30.75 -11.50 33.00
C CYS A 30 29.91 -11.47 31.72
N MET A 31 29.17 -12.54 31.46
CA MET A 31 28.36 -12.73 30.25
C MET A 31 26.90 -12.98 30.60
N LYS A 32 25.97 -12.63 29.72
CA LYS A 32 24.55 -12.90 29.91
C LYS A 32 23.84 -13.39 28.66
N ILE A 33 22.85 -14.26 28.84
CA ILE A 33 21.88 -14.65 27.80
C ILE A 33 20.47 -14.35 28.34
N ALA A 34 19.67 -13.65 27.55
CA ALA A 34 18.29 -13.29 27.89
C ALA A 34 17.33 -13.70 26.76
N GLY A 35 16.04 -13.83 27.06
CA GLY A 35 14.98 -14.00 26.05
C GLY A 35 14.35 -15.39 25.95
N LEU A 36 14.94 -16.40 26.59
CA LEU A 36 14.34 -17.74 26.69
C LEU A 36 13.49 -17.89 27.96
N ALA A 37 12.49 -18.77 27.93
CA ALA A 37 11.71 -19.09 29.10
C ALA A 37 12.51 -20.01 30.07
N PHE A 38 12.06 -20.06 31.33
CA PHE A 38 12.81 -20.72 32.41
C PHE A 38 13.06 -22.21 32.14
N LYS A 39 12.16 -22.91 31.43
CA LYS A 39 12.32 -24.33 31.13
C LYS A 39 13.49 -24.57 30.18
N GLU A 40 13.60 -23.73 29.17
CA GLU A 40 14.63 -23.74 28.13
C GLU A 40 15.99 -23.36 28.72
N LEU A 41 16.03 -22.33 29.58
CA LEU A 41 17.25 -21.92 30.27
C LEU A 41 17.79 -23.00 31.22
N ASN A 42 16.94 -23.83 31.83
CA ASN A 42 17.44 -24.96 32.63
C ASN A 42 18.22 -25.97 31.78
N VAL A 43 17.75 -26.27 30.57
CA VAL A 43 18.44 -27.21 29.68
C VAL A 43 19.70 -26.59 29.09
N LEU A 44 19.68 -25.30 28.76
CA LEU A 44 20.88 -24.56 28.35
C LEU A 44 21.93 -24.54 29.48
N CYS A 45 21.52 -24.27 30.71
CA CYS A 45 22.40 -24.27 31.89
C CYS A 45 23.10 -25.62 32.08
N ASP A 46 22.36 -26.71 31.92
CA ASP A 46 22.91 -28.06 32.06
C ASP A 46 23.93 -28.39 30.97
N LYS A 47 23.62 -28.06 29.70
CA LYS A 47 24.55 -28.26 28.59
C LYS A 47 25.81 -27.41 28.72
N ILE A 48 25.69 -26.15 29.17
CA ILE A 48 26.85 -25.28 29.35
C ILE A 48 27.73 -25.77 30.51
N ASN A 49 27.15 -26.18 31.63
CA ASN A 49 27.92 -26.72 32.76
C ASN A 49 28.64 -28.04 32.39
N GLU A 50 28.06 -28.83 31.49
CA GLU A 50 28.69 -30.05 30.97
C GLU A 50 29.85 -29.75 30.00
N LEU A 51 29.65 -28.82 29.06
CA LEU A 51 30.64 -28.48 28.02
C LEU A 51 31.75 -27.53 28.51
N PHE A 52 31.44 -26.66 29.48
CA PHE A 52 32.31 -25.60 29.98
C PHE A 52 32.31 -25.54 31.52
N PRO A 53 32.87 -26.55 32.21
CA PRO A 53 32.84 -26.66 33.68
C PRO A 53 33.63 -25.54 34.41
N GLU A 54 34.46 -24.80 33.68
CA GLU A 54 35.23 -23.67 34.22
C GLU A 54 34.40 -22.37 34.33
N ILE A 55 33.23 -22.30 33.68
CA ILE A 55 32.31 -21.14 33.74
C ILE A 55 31.25 -21.39 34.80
N ASP A 56 31.14 -20.48 35.75
CA ASP A 56 30.06 -20.52 36.73
C ASP A 56 28.76 -20.02 36.05
N THR A 57 27.82 -20.94 35.78
CA THR A 57 26.57 -20.65 35.07
C THR A 57 25.36 -20.76 35.98
N TYR A 58 24.53 -19.71 36.06
CA TYR A 58 23.34 -19.67 36.91
C TYR A 58 22.14 -19.04 36.19
N ILE A 59 20.93 -19.27 36.72
CA ILE A 59 19.67 -18.67 36.27
C ILE A 59 19.18 -17.65 37.31
N ILE A 60 18.78 -16.45 36.89
CA ILE A 60 18.18 -15.46 37.81
C ILE A 60 16.76 -15.89 38.17
N SER A 61 16.48 -16.05 39.46
CA SER A 61 15.12 -16.24 39.98
C SER A 61 14.98 -15.77 41.42
N GLU A 62 13.92 -15.02 41.73
CA GLU A 62 13.56 -14.66 43.12
C GLU A 62 12.57 -15.65 43.75
N VAL A 63 11.91 -16.49 42.93
CA VAL A 63 10.83 -17.38 43.37
C VAL A 63 11.30 -18.82 43.54
N ASN A 64 12.20 -19.29 42.67
CA ASN A 64 12.69 -20.66 42.69
C ASN A 64 14.06 -20.74 43.35
N THR A 65 14.16 -21.42 44.50
CA THR A 65 15.43 -21.70 45.18
C THR A 65 15.92 -23.11 44.84
N ASN A 66 16.48 -23.27 43.63
CA ASN A 66 17.24 -24.46 43.24
C ASN A 66 18.74 -24.14 43.24
N GLU A 67 19.61 -25.14 43.29
CA GLU A 67 21.08 -24.95 43.26
C GLU A 67 21.57 -24.20 42.00
N LYS A 68 20.80 -24.26 40.90
CA LYS A 68 21.09 -23.58 39.63
C LYS A 68 20.54 -22.15 39.57
N CYS A 69 19.78 -21.72 40.59
CA CYS A 69 19.11 -20.42 40.61
C CYS A 69 19.70 -19.50 41.68
N ILE A 70 19.95 -18.24 41.32
CA ILE A 70 20.50 -17.24 42.23
C ILE A 70 19.66 -15.96 42.22
N SER A 71 19.66 -15.26 43.35
CA SER A 71 19.07 -13.92 43.45
C SER A 71 19.99 -12.86 42.85
N ALA A 72 19.43 -11.70 42.49
CA ALA A 72 20.21 -10.57 41.97
C ALA A 72 21.30 -10.12 42.96
N THR A 73 21.03 -10.17 44.27
CA THR A 73 22.02 -9.84 45.31
C THR A 73 23.19 -10.82 45.31
N LYS A 74 22.93 -12.11 45.12
CA LYS A 74 23.97 -13.14 45.06
C LYS A 74 24.79 -13.05 43.77
N LEU A 75 24.18 -12.64 42.66
CA LEU A 75 24.87 -12.37 41.41
C LEU A 75 25.93 -11.27 41.56
N ILE A 76 25.62 -10.18 42.28
CA ILE A 76 26.56 -9.08 42.55
C ILE A 76 27.75 -9.58 43.37
N GLU A 77 27.52 -10.44 44.36
CA GLU A 77 28.58 -11.06 45.17
C GLU A 77 29.52 -11.91 44.30
N LEU A 78 28.97 -12.76 43.43
CA LEU A 78 29.74 -13.62 42.52
C LEU A 78 30.55 -12.81 41.50
N ARG A 79 29.95 -11.75 40.94
CA ARG A 79 30.64 -10.81 40.04
C ARG A 79 31.89 -10.20 40.71
N ASN A 80 31.78 -9.77 41.96
CA ASN A 80 32.87 -9.10 42.67
C ASN A 80 34.01 -10.06 43.09
N ASN A 81 33.75 -11.36 43.16
CA ASN A 81 34.75 -12.37 43.52
C ASN A 81 35.78 -12.59 42.39
N GLN A 82 35.37 -12.45 41.11
CA GLN A 82 36.21 -12.53 39.90
C GLN A 82 37.09 -13.79 39.77
N SER A 83 36.87 -14.82 40.59
CA SER A 83 37.69 -16.04 40.62
C SER A 83 37.52 -16.91 39.38
N LYS A 84 36.36 -16.83 38.72
CA LYS A 84 35.97 -17.58 37.53
C LYS A 84 35.17 -16.70 36.56
N PRO A 85 35.08 -17.06 35.27
CA PRO A 85 34.10 -16.48 34.36
C PRO A 85 32.67 -16.79 34.83
N LEU A 86 31.77 -15.81 34.68
CA LEU A 86 30.39 -15.89 35.16
C LEU A 86 29.42 -15.71 33.98
N LEU A 87 28.54 -16.69 33.76
CA LEU A 87 27.45 -16.60 32.78
C LEU A 87 26.10 -16.59 33.50
N ILE A 88 25.29 -15.58 33.21
CA ILE A 88 23.97 -15.44 33.82
C ILE A 88 22.85 -15.60 32.78
N LEU A 89 21.89 -16.46 33.09
CA LEU A 89 20.73 -16.78 32.26
C LEU A 89 19.49 -16.07 32.81
N ILE A 90 18.88 -15.20 32.00
CA ILE A 90 17.80 -14.31 32.42
C ILE A 90 16.47 -14.75 31.75
N PRO A 91 15.48 -15.23 32.53
CA PRO A 91 14.19 -15.63 31.98
C PRO A 91 13.43 -14.45 31.37
N SER A 92 12.75 -14.65 30.25
CA SER A 92 11.96 -13.63 29.55
C SER A 92 10.89 -12.91 30.38
N ASN A 93 10.46 -13.51 31.50
CA ASN A 93 9.43 -12.96 32.40
C ASN A 93 10.00 -12.41 33.73
N SER A 94 11.31 -12.25 33.88
CA SER A 94 11.88 -11.67 35.11
C SER A 94 11.72 -10.14 35.10
N ARG A 95 11.01 -9.59 36.08
CA ARG A 95 11.11 -8.18 36.47
C ARG A 95 11.74 -8.14 37.85
N THR A 96 12.96 -7.67 37.97
CA THR A 96 13.58 -7.51 39.31
C THR A 96 14.06 -6.09 39.49
N ALA A 97 14.01 -5.60 40.73
CA ALA A 97 14.34 -4.21 41.08
C ALA A 97 15.85 -3.86 40.92
N ALA A 98 16.68 -4.80 40.47
CA ALA A 98 18.13 -4.69 40.38
C ALA A 98 18.67 -4.88 38.95
N GLU A 99 17.85 -4.72 37.91
CA GLU A 99 18.24 -4.85 36.49
C GLU A 99 19.45 -3.98 36.11
N ASP A 100 19.58 -2.77 36.69
CA ASP A 100 20.75 -1.89 36.51
C ASP A 100 22.08 -2.55 36.91
N SER A 101 22.06 -3.53 37.81
CA SER A 101 23.26 -4.18 38.34
C SER A 101 23.83 -5.29 37.44
N TYR A 102 23.06 -5.71 36.43
CA TYR A 102 23.47 -6.73 35.45
C TYR A 102 23.07 -6.35 34.00
N GLY A 103 22.94 -5.05 33.74
CA GLY A 103 22.74 -4.48 32.41
C GLY A 103 24.00 -4.53 31.52
N ASN A 104 23.88 -4.06 30.28
CA ASN A 104 24.93 -4.17 29.23
C ASN A 104 26.24 -3.45 29.58
N ALA A 105 26.21 -2.52 30.54
CA ALA A 105 27.40 -1.85 31.07
C ALA A 105 28.25 -2.75 31.99
N THR A 106 27.71 -3.90 32.44
CA THR A 106 28.33 -4.76 33.46
C THR A 106 28.47 -6.22 33.02
N PHE A 107 27.63 -6.69 32.11
CA PHE A 107 27.69 -8.02 31.50
C PHE A 107 27.72 -7.89 29.98
N LYS A 108 28.61 -8.62 29.32
CA LYS A 108 28.60 -8.79 27.87
C LYS A 108 27.38 -9.62 27.47
N GLU A 109 26.54 -9.08 26.62
CA GLU A 109 25.37 -9.77 26.12
C GLU A 109 25.75 -10.74 24.99
N LEU A 110 25.46 -12.03 25.20
CA LEU A 110 25.48 -13.05 24.16
C LEU A 110 24.11 -13.02 23.51
N SER A 111 24.00 -12.23 22.44
CA SER A 111 22.72 -11.96 21.78
C SER A 111 22.14 -13.23 21.16
N LEU A 112 20.80 -13.33 21.23
CA LEU A 112 20.00 -14.32 20.50
C LEU A 112 19.43 -13.74 19.20
N GLU A 113 19.77 -12.50 18.87
CA GLU A 113 19.36 -11.84 17.65
C GLU A 113 19.95 -12.55 16.42
N GLY A 114 19.14 -12.74 15.38
CA GLY A 114 19.55 -13.44 14.15
C GLY A 114 19.65 -14.97 14.26
N VAL A 115 19.54 -15.57 15.46
CA VAL A 115 19.69 -17.02 15.67
C VAL A 115 18.66 -17.84 14.86
N GLU A 116 17.43 -17.35 14.73
CA GLU A 116 16.42 -18.03 13.91
C GLU A 116 16.78 -18.03 12.42
N THR A 117 17.36 -16.93 11.91
CA THR A 117 17.79 -16.82 10.51
C THR A 117 18.97 -17.76 10.23
N GLU A 118 19.94 -17.79 11.14
CA GLU A 118 21.07 -18.74 11.07
C GLU A 118 20.58 -20.20 11.13
N LEU A 119 19.58 -20.50 11.96
CA LEU A 119 18.98 -21.84 12.03
C LEU A 119 18.30 -22.21 10.71
N ILE A 120 17.57 -21.28 10.09
CA ILE A 120 16.96 -21.50 8.77
C ILE A 120 18.04 -21.80 7.73
N ASN A 121 19.12 -21.02 7.68
CA ASN A 121 20.22 -21.25 6.75
C ASN A 121 20.87 -22.62 6.94
N LYS A 122 21.18 -22.99 8.20
CA LYS A 122 21.73 -24.31 8.55
C LYS A 122 20.79 -25.45 8.12
N LEU A 123 19.49 -25.32 8.38
CA LEU A 123 18.50 -26.32 7.99
C LEU A 123 18.31 -26.40 6.47
N ILE A 124 18.43 -25.27 5.75
CA ILE A 124 18.38 -25.23 4.28
C ILE A 124 19.57 -25.96 3.65
N ASP A 125 20.76 -25.86 4.25
CA ASP A 125 21.95 -26.54 3.76
C ASP A 125 21.93 -28.06 3.97
N GLU A 126 21.13 -28.53 4.92
CA GLU A 126 20.89 -29.95 5.16
C GLU A 126 19.84 -30.57 4.22
N ILE A 127 19.14 -29.76 3.41
CA ILE A 127 18.15 -30.26 2.44
C ILE A 127 18.86 -30.99 1.30
N PRO A 128 18.43 -32.21 0.91
CA PRO A 128 18.93 -32.89 -0.28
C PRO A 128 18.81 -32.03 -1.54
N ILE A 129 19.84 -32.06 -2.40
CA ILE A 129 19.93 -31.24 -3.62
C ILE A 129 18.66 -31.38 -4.49
N GLU A 130 18.10 -32.58 -4.58
CA GLU A 130 16.89 -32.88 -5.34
C GLU A 130 15.63 -32.11 -4.89
N PHE A 131 15.54 -31.69 -3.62
CA PHE A 131 14.38 -30.97 -3.07
C PHE A 131 14.67 -29.50 -2.72
N LYS A 132 15.93 -29.06 -2.80
CA LYS A 132 16.35 -27.73 -2.32
C LYS A 132 15.62 -26.60 -3.07
N ASN A 133 15.66 -26.61 -4.40
CA ASN A 133 14.98 -25.59 -5.21
C ASN A 133 13.47 -25.61 -5.03
N LEU A 134 12.88 -26.80 -4.99
CA LEU A 134 11.44 -26.99 -4.80
C LEU A 134 10.96 -26.37 -3.47
N ILE A 135 11.64 -26.66 -2.36
CA ILE A 135 11.22 -26.19 -1.03
C ILE A 135 11.41 -24.68 -0.91
N ILE A 136 12.53 -24.15 -1.41
CA ILE A 136 12.87 -22.74 -1.27
C ILE A 136 12.04 -21.89 -2.23
N GLU A 137 12.11 -22.16 -3.53
CA GLU A 137 11.50 -21.30 -4.54
C GLU A 137 10.00 -21.56 -4.71
N ASP A 138 9.60 -22.81 -4.86
CA ASP A 138 8.21 -23.14 -5.22
C ASP A 138 7.26 -23.23 -4.02
N ILE A 139 7.79 -23.38 -2.80
CA ILE A 139 6.99 -23.42 -1.57
C ILE A 139 7.21 -22.16 -0.74
N ILE A 140 8.39 -21.95 -0.16
CA ILE A 140 8.62 -20.87 0.83
C ILE A 140 8.54 -19.49 0.18
N ASN A 141 9.30 -19.25 -0.90
CA ASN A 141 9.33 -17.95 -1.58
C ASN A 141 8.01 -17.66 -2.30
N PHE A 142 7.35 -18.67 -2.88
CA PHE A 142 6.04 -18.51 -3.51
C PHE A 142 4.94 -18.07 -2.52
N ILE A 143 4.92 -18.63 -1.30
CA ILE A 143 4.01 -18.17 -0.23
C ILE A 143 4.37 -16.75 0.22
N GLY A 144 5.64 -16.37 0.08
CA GLY A 144 6.19 -15.07 0.46
C GLY A 144 6.71 -15.09 1.90
N ARG A 145 7.98 -14.71 2.09
CA ARG A 145 8.62 -14.70 3.42
C ARG A 145 7.90 -13.78 4.41
N ASP A 146 7.36 -12.64 3.94
CA ASP A 146 6.61 -11.70 4.78
C ASP A 146 5.30 -12.28 5.32
N ASN A 147 4.76 -13.33 4.68
CA ASN A 147 3.53 -14.01 5.10
C ASN A 147 3.79 -15.16 6.09
N LEU A 148 5.05 -15.52 6.35
CA LEU A 148 5.44 -16.66 7.19
C LEU A 148 6.33 -16.21 8.34
N LYS A 149 6.07 -16.73 9.54
CA LYS A 149 6.98 -16.51 10.68
C LYS A 149 8.19 -17.43 10.57
N ASN A 150 9.37 -16.99 10.99
CA ASN A 150 10.57 -17.84 11.04
C ASN A 150 10.33 -19.16 11.78
N THR A 151 9.61 -19.13 12.89
CA THR A 151 9.19 -20.32 13.65
C THR A 151 8.43 -21.35 12.80
N GLN A 152 7.61 -20.90 11.85
CA GLN A 152 6.85 -21.78 10.95
C GLN A 152 7.76 -22.48 9.95
N ILE A 153 8.69 -21.73 9.35
CA ILE A 153 9.70 -22.26 8.42
C ILE A 153 10.60 -23.26 9.14
N ILE A 154 11.10 -22.91 10.34
CA ILE A 154 11.95 -23.78 11.15
C ILE A 154 11.21 -25.08 11.50
N ASN A 155 9.97 -25.00 11.99
CA ASN A 155 9.19 -26.20 12.33
C ASN A 155 8.90 -27.07 11.10
N PHE A 156 8.68 -26.46 9.93
CA PHE A 156 8.54 -27.18 8.67
C PHE A 156 9.82 -27.95 8.34
N LEU A 157 10.97 -27.29 8.34
CA LEU A 157 12.26 -27.90 8.00
C LEU A 157 12.70 -28.96 9.03
N ILE A 158 12.52 -28.72 10.32
CA ILE A 158 12.81 -29.70 11.38
C ILE A 158 11.97 -30.97 11.20
N ASN A 159 10.66 -30.83 10.95
CA ASN A 159 9.80 -32.00 10.76
C ASN A 159 10.20 -32.80 9.51
N LEU A 160 10.60 -32.12 8.42
CA LEU A 160 11.11 -32.80 7.23
C LEU A 160 12.42 -33.53 7.50
N LYS A 161 13.32 -32.95 8.29
CA LYS A 161 14.57 -33.58 8.72
C LYS A 161 14.32 -34.82 9.58
N GLU A 162 13.41 -34.75 10.55
CA GLU A 162 13.10 -35.87 11.46
C GLU A 162 12.39 -37.03 10.75
N VAL A 163 11.43 -36.73 9.88
CA VAL A 163 10.62 -37.75 9.16
C VAL A 163 11.32 -38.27 7.90
N GLY A 164 12.22 -37.46 7.33
CA GLY A 164 12.90 -37.70 6.07
C GLY A 164 12.24 -36.98 4.89
N PHE A 165 13.07 -36.57 3.92
CA PHE A 165 12.65 -35.91 2.71
C PHE A 165 12.03 -36.91 1.73
N SER A 166 10.74 -36.75 1.43
CA SER A 166 10.03 -37.51 0.42
C SER A 166 8.82 -36.72 -0.07
N ASN A 167 8.31 -37.06 -1.25
CA ASN A 167 7.18 -36.34 -1.85
C ASN A 167 5.97 -36.23 -0.91
N ASN A 168 5.65 -37.32 -0.22
CA ASN A 168 4.56 -37.36 0.76
C ASN A 168 4.87 -36.56 2.03
N SER A 169 6.13 -36.57 2.48
CA SER A 169 6.55 -35.84 3.68
C SER A 169 6.45 -34.34 3.48
N ILE A 170 6.95 -33.83 2.35
CA ILE A 170 6.88 -32.41 1.99
C ILE A 170 5.43 -31.93 1.94
N GLY A 171 4.57 -32.67 1.23
CA GLY A 171 3.16 -32.33 1.10
C GLY A 171 2.37 -32.41 2.41
N ASN A 172 2.64 -33.40 3.27
CA ASN A 172 1.90 -33.56 4.52
C ASN A 172 2.27 -32.55 5.60
N HIS A 173 3.50 -32.05 5.62
CA HIS A 173 3.96 -31.09 6.63
C HIS A 173 3.65 -29.63 6.29
N LEU A 174 2.95 -29.37 5.18
CA LEU A 174 2.48 -28.03 4.79
C LEU A 174 1.64 -27.32 5.86
N TYR A 175 1.06 -28.04 6.84
CA TYR A 175 0.34 -27.45 7.96
C TYR A 175 1.20 -26.51 8.82
N ASN A 176 2.52 -26.71 8.85
CA ASN A 176 3.43 -25.79 9.51
C ASN A 176 3.47 -24.41 8.83
N LEU A 177 3.11 -24.34 7.53
CA LEU A 177 3.08 -23.14 6.70
C LEU A 177 1.66 -22.59 6.51
N ASN A 178 0.73 -22.88 7.43
CA ASN A 178 -0.69 -22.47 7.37
C ASN A 178 -1.50 -23.08 6.21
N LEU A 179 -1.10 -24.23 5.67
CA LEU A 179 -1.77 -24.89 4.54
C LEU A 179 -2.29 -26.28 4.92
N ILE A 180 -3.40 -26.74 4.36
CA ILE A 180 -3.89 -28.11 4.58
C ILE A 180 -2.85 -29.12 4.03
N PRO A 181 -2.57 -30.23 4.75
CA PRO A 181 -1.71 -31.30 4.24
C PRO A 181 -2.13 -31.78 2.84
N ASP A 182 -1.17 -31.98 1.93
CA ASP A 182 -1.41 -32.37 0.55
C ASP A 182 -0.45 -33.45 0.05
N THR A 183 -0.85 -34.74 0.12
CA THR A 183 0.00 -35.83 -0.39
C THR A 183 0.22 -35.83 -1.91
N LYS A 184 -0.61 -35.12 -2.67
CA LYS A 184 -0.52 -35.05 -4.14
C LYS A 184 0.24 -33.82 -4.63
N LEU A 185 0.75 -32.97 -3.73
CA LEU A 185 1.45 -31.72 -4.08
C LEU A 185 2.49 -31.93 -5.19
N LEU A 186 3.32 -32.96 -5.04
CA LEU A 186 4.46 -33.25 -5.92
C LEU A 186 4.18 -34.37 -6.91
N LYS A 187 2.89 -34.73 -7.11
CA LYS A 187 2.51 -35.73 -8.11
C LYS A 187 2.62 -35.14 -9.54
N ASP A 188 2.38 -33.85 -9.68
CA ASP A 188 2.53 -33.09 -10.91
C ASP A 188 3.35 -31.83 -10.60
N SER A 189 4.61 -31.80 -11.04
CA SER A 189 5.53 -30.68 -10.83
C SER A 189 5.00 -29.37 -11.41
N ASN A 190 4.11 -29.44 -12.40
CA ASN A 190 3.60 -28.27 -13.12
C ASN A 190 2.39 -27.65 -12.44
N LYS A 191 1.97 -28.17 -11.29
CA LYS A 191 0.79 -27.68 -10.56
C LYS A 191 1.09 -27.31 -9.13
N ILE A 192 2.35 -27.31 -8.72
CA ILE A 192 2.75 -27.09 -7.32
C ILE A 192 2.24 -25.73 -6.84
N ARG A 193 2.47 -24.66 -7.60
CA ARG A 193 2.09 -23.29 -7.21
C ARG A 193 0.58 -23.11 -7.24
N SER A 194 -0.10 -23.62 -8.28
CA SER A 194 -1.57 -23.69 -8.30
C SER A 194 -2.13 -24.41 -7.07
N ARG A 195 -1.61 -25.60 -6.73
CA ARG A 195 -2.09 -26.38 -5.58
C ARG A 195 -1.88 -25.62 -4.27
N ILE A 196 -0.72 -24.98 -4.07
CA ILE A 196 -0.45 -24.14 -2.89
C ILE A 196 -1.43 -22.97 -2.82
N LYS A 197 -1.68 -22.29 -3.94
CA LYS A 197 -2.57 -21.13 -3.99
C LYS A 197 -4.01 -21.52 -3.66
N PHE A 198 -4.57 -22.53 -4.34
CA PHE A 198 -5.92 -23.01 -4.05
C PHE A 198 -6.04 -23.53 -2.61
N ASN A 199 -5.02 -24.19 -2.08
CA ASN A 199 -4.99 -24.64 -0.70
C ASN A 199 -5.04 -23.45 0.27
N SER A 200 -4.19 -22.44 0.06
CA SER A 200 -4.18 -21.21 0.85
C SER A 200 -5.53 -20.51 0.85
N ASP A 201 -6.15 -20.35 -0.33
CA ASP A 201 -7.45 -19.72 -0.48
C ASP A 201 -8.55 -20.53 0.23
N CYS A 202 -8.51 -21.86 0.15
CA CYS A 202 -9.43 -22.73 0.88
C CYS A 202 -9.27 -22.59 2.40
N VAL A 203 -8.03 -22.52 2.90
CA VAL A 203 -7.76 -22.33 4.34
C VAL A 203 -8.23 -20.96 4.81
N GLU A 204 -8.02 -19.92 4.00
CA GLU A 204 -8.54 -18.57 4.27
C GLU A 204 -10.06 -18.59 4.47
N VAL A 205 -10.77 -19.22 3.53
CA VAL A 205 -12.24 -19.36 3.57
C VAL A 205 -12.71 -20.18 4.79
N LEU A 206 -11.95 -21.20 5.19
CA LEU A 206 -12.26 -21.96 6.42
C LEU A 206 -12.02 -21.16 7.70
N SER A 207 -11.01 -20.27 7.70
CA SER A 207 -10.61 -19.47 8.86
C SER A 207 -11.36 -18.14 9.00
N THR A 208 -12.12 -17.72 7.99
CA THR A 208 -12.86 -16.45 8.00
C THR A 208 -14.12 -16.56 8.85
N PHE A 209 -14.43 -15.51 9.62
CA PHE A 209 -15.61 -15.45 10.51
C PHE A 209 -16.58 -14.31 10.15
N ASP A 210 -16.30 -13.59 9.06
CA ASP A 210 -17.12 -12.50 8.53
C ASP A 210 -18.38 -13.00 7.78
N LYS A 211 -18.45 -14.30 7.48
CA LYS A 211 -19.57 -14.94 6.77
C LYS A 211 -20.17 -16.11 7.53
N PRO A 212 -21.49 -16.35 7.37
CA PRO A 212 -22.13 -17.59 7.82
C PRO A 212 -21.45 -18.84 7.25
N MET A 213 -21.48 -19.93 8.01
CA MET A 213 -20.85 -21.20 7.64
C MET A 213 -21.28 -21.75 6.27
N ALA A 214 -22.56 -21.61 5.92
CA ALA A 214 -23.06 -22.08 4.62
C ALA A 214 -22.44 -21.32 3.45
N ASP A 215 -22.26 -20.00 3.60
CA ASP A 215 -21.67 -19.14 2.58
C ASP A 215 -20.17 -19.40 2.46
N ARG A 216 -19.47 -19.63 3.58
CA ARG A 216 -18.06 -20.05 3.58
C ARG A 216 -17.86 -21.34 2.78
N ILE A 217 -18.71 -22.35 2.98
CA ILE A 217 -18.59 -23.62 2.24
C ILE A 217 -18.93 -23.44 0.76
N ALA A 218 -19.87 -22.55 0.43
CA ALA A 218 -20.23 -22.24 -0.95
C ALA A 218 -19.08 -21.55 -1.70
N ASP A 219 -18.25 -20.75 -1.01
CA ASP A 219 -17.08 -20.08 -1.58
C ASP A 219 -15.89 -21.05 -1.83
N ILE A 220 -15.92 -22.27 -1.29
CA ILE A 220 -14.86 -23.26 -1.54
C ILE A 220 -15.04 -23.86 -2.96
N PRO A 221 -14.01 -23.80 -3.83
CA PRO A 221 -14.10 -24.23 -5.23
C PRO A 221 -14.04 -25.77 -5.41
N ILE A 222 -14.80 -26.53 -4.61
CA ILE A 222 -14.89 -27.99 -4.72
C ILE A 222 -16.16 -28.44 -5.46
N GLU A 223 -16.05 -29.50 -6.25
CA GLU A 223 -17.19 -30.08 -6.98
C GLU A 223 -18.34 -30.44 -6.03
N SER A 224 -19.59 -30.16 -6.45
CA SER A 224 -20.79 -30.42 -5.64
C SER A 224 -20.93 -31.90 -5.27
N ASN A 225 -21.37 -32.19 -4.03
CA ASN A 225 -21.55 -33.54 -3.47
C ASN A 225 -20.26 -34.37 -3.32
N THR A 226 -19.15 -33.70 -3.02
CA THR A 226 -17.87 -34.35 -2.68
C THR A 226 -17.60 -34.25 -1.18
N LEU A 227 -16.75 -33.32 -0.75
CA LEU A 227 -16.29 -33.17 0.64
C LEU A 227 -17.09 -32.17 1.47
N GLN A 228 -18.07 -31.46 0.89
CA GLN A 228 -18.80 -30.39 1.60
C GLN A 228 -19.41 -30.87 2.92
N GLY A 229 -20.00 -32.07 2.95
CA GLY A 229 -20.60 -32.62 4.18
C GLY A 229 -19.58 -32.95 5.27
N GLU A 230 -18.38 -33.38 4.89
CA GLU A 230 -17.29 -33.67 5.83
C GLU A 230 -16.68 -32.38 6.39
N ILE A 231 -16.52 -31.36 5.55
CA ILE A 231 -16.08 -30.01 5.95
C ILE A 231 -17.10 -29.39 6.91
N VAL A 232 -18.41 -29.54 6.65
CA VAL A 232 -19.46 -29.11 7.57
C VAL A 232 -19.30 -29.76 8.94
N ASN A 233 -19.09 -31.08 8.96
CA ASN A 233 -18.93 -31.81 10.22
C ASN A 233 -17.66 -31.40 10.95
N PHE A 234 -16.56 -31.15 10.24
CA PHE A 234 -15.32 -30.64 10.83
C PHE A 234 -15.53 -29.28 11.51
N ILE A 235 -16.08 -28.29 10.79
CA ILE A 235 -16.31 -26.94 11.33
C ILE A 235 -17.27 -26.98 12.54
N LYS A 236 -18.27 -27.86 12.54
CA LYS A 236 -19.20 -28.01 13.67
C LYS A 236 -18.56 -28.67 14.90
N ASN A 237 -17.68 -29.65 14.69
CA ASN A 237 -17.07 -30.41 15.78
C ASN A 237 -15.87 -29.67 16.40
N GLU A 238 -15.19 -28.84 15.61
CA GLU A 238 -13.98 -28.10 15.98
C GLU A 238 -14.25 -26.58 15.89
N ASP A 239 -15.39 -26.13 16.41
CA ASP A 239 -15.89 -24.74 16.35
C ASP A 239 -15.03 -23.70 17.11
N HIS A 240 -14.12 -24.17 17.96
CA HIS A 240 -13.18 -23.38 18.74
C HIS A 240 -11.88 -23.04 17.99
N LEU A 241 -11.61 -23.67 16.84
CA LEU A 241 -10.40 -23.39 16.06
C LEU A 241 -10.53 -22.03 15.38
N SER A 242 -9.55 -21.15 15.61
CA SER A 242 -9.64 -19.74 15.20
C SER A 242 -8.53 -19.31 14.24
N THR A 243 -7.46 -20.10 14.13
CA THR A 243 -6.31 -19.77 13.28
C THR A 243 -6.12 -20.79 12.15
N LYS A 244 -5.52 -20.34 11.04
CA LYS A 244 -5.17 -21.18 9.89
C LYS A 244 -4.30 -22.39 10.29
N GLN A 245 -3.32 -22.14 11.15
CA GLN A 245 -2.41 -23.16 11.66
C GLN A 245 -3.15 -24.24 12.45
N GLU A 246 -4.02 -23.84 13.39
CA GLU A 246 -4.82 -24.78 14.20
C GLU A 246 -5.74 -25.64 13.32
N ILE A 247 -6.37 -25.05 12.32
CA ILE A 247 -7.23 -25.75 11.35
C ILE A 247 -6.41 -26.79 10.58
N ALA A 248 -5.31 -26.37 9.95
CA ALA A 248 -4.46 -27.25 9.15
C ALA A 248 -3.83 -28.38 9.98
N GLU A 249 -3.34 -28.07 11.18
CA GLU A 249 -2.74 -29.03 12.10
C GLU A 249 -3.78 -30.04 12.62
N THR A 250 -5.00 -29.60 12.92
CA THR A 250 -6.08 -30.51 13.33
C THR A 250 -6.50 -31.43 12.20
N ILE A 251 -6.55 -30.92 10.95
CA ILE A 251 -6.79 -31.75 9.77
C ILE A 251 -5.71 -32.82 9.62
N PHE A 252 -4.43 -32.45 9.76
CA PHE A 252 -3.31 -33.39 9.73
C PHE A 252 -3.44 -34.50 10.78
N LYS A 253 -3.72 -34.13 12.03
CA LYS A 253 -3.72 -35.05 13.17
C LYS A 253 -4.96 -35.94 13.27
N LYS A 254 -6.15 -35.40 12.97
CA LYS A 254 -7.44 -36.05 13.25
C LYS A 254 -8.30 -36.34 12.02
N TYR A 255 -8.17 -35.56 10.94
CA TYR A 255 -9.08 -35.62 9.78
C TYR A 255 -8.33 -35.87 8.47
N GLN A 256 -7.66 -37.03 8.38
CA GLN A 256 -6.90 -37.41 7.17
C GLN A 256 -7.76 -37.48 5.90
N ASN A 257 -9.08 -37.70 6.04
CA ASN A 257 -10.05 -37.63 4.95
C ASN A 257 -10.13 -36.22 4.31
N LEU A 258 -9.86 -35.17 5.09
CA LEU A 258 -9.85 -33.78 4.62
C LEU A 258 -8.49 -33.33 4.08
N ASN A 259 -7.51 -34.22 3.92
CA ASN A 259 -6.25 -33.91 3.24
C ASN A 259 -6.55 -33.34 1.84
N PHE A 260 -5.83 -32.28 1.46
CA PHE A 260 -6.08 -31.53 0.23
C PHE A 260 -5.94 -32.40 -1.03
N SER A 261 -5.22 -33.51 -0.95
CA SER A 261 -5.17 -34.52 -2.02
C SER A 261 -6.53 -35.13 -2.39
N ASN A 262 -7.52 -35.05 -1.50
CA ASN A 262 -8.88 -35.54 -1.73
C ASN A 262 -9.84 -34.47 -2.27
N TRP A 263 -9.40 -33.21 -2.34
CA TRP A 263 -10.23 -32.09 -2.77
C TRP A 263 -10.29 -32.08 -4.31
N LYS A 264 -11.50 -32.26 -4.84
CA LYS A 264 -11.76 -32.22 -6.28
C LYS A 264 -12.08 -30.81 -6.72
N ILE A 265 -11.08 -30.13 -7.26
CA ILE A 265 -11.16 -28.76 -7.77
C ILE A 265 -10.96 -28.85 -9.28
N SER A 266 -12.00 -28.52 -10.05
CA SER A 266 -12.00 -28.73 -11.50
C SER A 266 -10.85 -28.00 -12.20
N ASP A 267 -10.44 -26.83 -11.71
CA ASP A 267 -9.31 -26.05 -12.25
C ASP A 267 -7.94 -26.72 -12.05
N LEU A 268 -7.79 -27.57 -11.02
CA LEU A 268 -6.56 -28.34 -10.79
C LEU A 268 -6.50 -29.62 -11.66
N GLU A 269 -7.64 -30.12 -12.12
CA GLU A 269 -7.74 -31.36 -12.91
C GLU A 269 -7.63 -31.14 -14.42
N ILE A 270 -7.54 -29.88 -14.88
CA ILE A 270 -7.26 -29.55 -16.28
C ILE A 270 -5.83 -30.01 -16.61
N ASP A 271 -5.68 -31.01 -17.48
CA ASP A 271 -4.40 -31.33 -18.09
C ASP A 271 -4.05 -30.22 -19.08
N PHE A 272 -2.91 -29.56 -18.83
CA PHE A 272 -2.40 -28.54 -19.74
C PHE A 272 -2.03 -29.22 -21.05
N ASN A 273 -2.93 -29.16 -22.03
CA ASN A 273 -2.69 -29.68 -23.36
C ASN A 273 -1.38 -29.08 -23.89
N GLU A 274 -0.50 -29.96 -24.38
CA GLU A 274 0.93 -29.76 -24.62
C GLU A 274 1.25 -28.46 -25.39
N VAL A 275 1.43 -27.37 -24.65
CA VAL A 275 1.91 -26.11 -25.22
C VAL A 275 3.37 -26.30 -25.57
N LYS A 276 3.72 -26.14 -26.84
CA LYS A 276 5.11 -26.03 -27.28
C LYS A 276 5.43 -24.58 -27.60
N LEU A 277 6.50 -24.04 -27.04
CA LEU A 277 7.00 -22.69 -27.29
C LEU A 277 8.29 -22.74 -28.12
N SER A 278 8.38 -21.87 -29.11
CA SER A 278 9.61 -21.62 -29.85
C SER A 278 9.96 -20.14 -29.87
N VAL A 279 11.20 -19.80 -29.52
CA VAL A 279 11.77 -18.47 -29.78
C VAL A 279 12.22 -18.45 -31.24
N ASP A 280 11.54 -17.61 -32.02
CA ASP A 280 11.73 -17.56 -33.46
C ASP A 280 12.98 -16.71 -33.82
N ASP A 281 13.19 -15.57 -33.13
CA ASP A 281 14.29 -14.64 -33.41
C ASP A 281 14.47 -13.58 -32.29
N ILE A 282 15.67 -13.01 -32.18
CA ILE A 282 15.99 -11.83 -31.35
C ILE A 282 16.58 -10.71 -32.21
N LYS A 283 16.04 -9.49 -32.10
CA LYS A 283 16.43 -8.32 -32.92
C LYS A 283 16.73 -7.10 -32.08
N SER A 284 17.74 -6.33 -32.45
CA SER A 284 18.09 -5.05 -31.85
C SER A 284 18.73 -4.17 -32.93
N SER A 285 18.60 -2.85 -32.80
CA SER A 285 19.39 -1.89 -33.57
C SER A 285 20.87 -1.95 -33.23
N ASP A 286 21.20 -2.44 -32.03
CA ASP A 286 22.54 -2.37 -31.45
C ASP A 286 23.32 -3.68 -31.66
N PHE A 287 22.68 -4.69 -32.27
CA PHE A 287 23.36 -5.92 -32.67
C PHE A 287 24.27 -5.68 -33.87
N LYS A 288 25.52 -6.16 -33.76
CA LYS A 288 26.45 -6.30 -34.88
C LYS A 288 26.91 -7.74 -34.95
N ILE A 289 27.09 -8.25 -36.17
CA ILE A 289 27.62 -9.59 -36.41
C ILE A 289 29.11 -9.42 -36.73
N GLU A 290 29.96 -9.97 -35.88
CA GLU A 290 31.41 -9.99 -36.04
C GLU A 290 31.89 -11.44 -35.88
N ASP A 291 32.65 -11.95 -36.86
CA ASP A 291 33.21 -13.32 -36.83
C ASP A 291 32.15 -14.43 -36.58
N ASP A 292 30.97 -14.30 -37.21
CA ASP A 292 29.78 -15.17 -37.02
C ASP A 292 29.21 -15.18 -35.58
N ILE A 293 29.66 -14.27 -34.71
CA ILE A 293 29.15 -14.07 -33.35
C ILE A 293 28.32 -12.78 -33.29
N LYS A 294 27.14 -12.88 -32.69
CA LYS A 294 26.21 -11.76 -32.53
C LYS A 294 26.58 -10.97 -31.27
N LYS A 295 26.99 -9.72 -31.40
CA LYS A 295 27.39 -8.85 -30.27
C LYS A 295 26.42 -7.69 -30.10
N LEU A 296 25.95 -7.47 -28.89
CA LEU A 296 25.13 -6.33 -28.47
C LEU A 296 26.02 -5.32 -27.76
N TYR A 297 26.21 -4.15 -28.37
CA TYR A 297 26.97 -3.07 -27.75
C TYR A 297 26.06 -2.28 -26.81
N ALA A 298 26.47 -2.16 -25.55
CA ALA A 298 25.76 -1.36 -24.56
C ALA A 298 25.95 0.13 -24.86
N ASN A 299 24.84 0.89 -24.83
CA ASN A 299 24.92 2.34 -24.82
C ASN A 299 25.05 2.82 -23.36
N PRO A 300 26.06 3.65 -23.01
CA PRO A 300 26.24 4.12 -21.63
C PRO A 300 25.04 4.91 -21.09
N ASN A 301 24.31 5.60 -21.98
CA ASN A 301 23.24 6.54 -21.63
C ASN A 301 21.82 5.98 -21.83
N SER A 302 21.66 4.77 -22.35
CA SER A 302 20.33 4.21 -22.62
C SER A 302 20.38 2.67 -22.65
N PRO A 303 19.34 1.99 -22.15
CA PRO A 303 19.27 0.53 -22.24
C PRO A 303 19.32 0.05 -23.70
N SER A 304 20.07 -1.03 -23.94
CA SER A 304 20.06 -1.73 -25.22
C SER A 304 18.77 -2.53 -25.33
N LYS A 305 17.93 -2.19 -26.32
CA LYS A 305 16.61 -2.78 -26.52
C LYS A 305 16.71 -4.01 -27.40
N ILE A 306 16.27 -5.15 -26.90
CA ILE A 306 16.17 -6.41 -27.63
C ILE A 306 14.70 -6.77 -27.81
N LYS A 307 14.29 -6.95 -29.06
CA LYS A 307 12.99 -7.46 -29.43
C LYS A 307 13.06 -8.98 -29.63
N VAL A 308 12.42 -9.72 -28.75
CA VAL A 308 12.28 -11.18 -28.76
C VAL A 308 10.97 -11.55 -29.44
N ARG A 309 11.04 -12.37 -30.49
CA ARG A 309 9.86 -12.95 -31.12
C ARG A 309 9.76 -14.43 -30.77
N PHE A 310 8.58 -14.86 -30.32
CA PHE A 310 8.32 -16.24 -29.97
C PHE A 310 6.89 -16.65 -30.34
N SER A 311 6.68 -17.94 -30.59
CA SER A 311 5.41 -18.52 -30.99
C SER A 311 5.07 -19.74 -30.14
N THR A 312 3.78 -20.08 -30.07
CA THR A 312 3.33 -21.30 -29.37
C THR A 312 2.50 -22.17 -30.31
N THR A 313 2.52 -23.48 -30.07
CA THR A 313 1.64 -24.46 -30.71
C THR A 313 0.87 -25.19 -29.60
N PRO A 314 -0.48 -25.08 -29.52
CA PRO A 314 -1.37 -24.27 -30.36
C PRO A 314 -1.16 -22.75 -30.18
N ASN A 315 -1.79 -21.93 -31.02
CA ASN A 315 -1.58 -20.48 -31.01
C ASN A 315 -1.89 -19.87 -29.63
N PRO A 316 -1.22 -18.78 -29.21
CA PRO A 316 -1.38 -18.23 -27.86
C PRO A 316 -2.81 -17.82 -27.49
N SER A 317 -3.67 -17.49 -28.47
CA SER A 317 -5.08 -17.15 -28.23
C SER A 317 -6.00 -18.37 -28.07
N GLN A 318 -5.52 -19.57 -28.37
CA GLN A 318 -6.24 -20.84 -28.27
C GLN A 318 -5.94 -21.56 -26.95
N ILE A 319 -4.97 -21.06 -26.17
CA ILE A 319 -4.59 -21.61 -24.87
C ILE A 319 -5.29 -20.77 -23.79
N SER A 320 -6.37 -21.30 -23.20
CA SER A 320 -7.20 -20.59 -22.21
C SER A 320 -6.42 -20.25 -20.93
N GLU A 321 -5.49 -21.12 -20.57
CA GLU A 321 -4.72 -21.11 -19.33
C GLU A 321 -3.52 -20.16 -19.41
N LEU A 322 -3.05 -19.83 -20.62
CA LEU A 322 -1.89 -18.98 -20.84
C LEU A 322 -2.20 -17.51 -20.52
N LYS A 323 -1.66 -17.01 -19.41
CA LYS A 323 -1.84 -15.62 -18.97
C LYS A 323 -0.59 -14.78 -19.12
N TYR A 324 0.59 -15.36 -18.95
CA TYR A 324 1.84 -14.61 -18.97
C TYR A 324 2.93 -15.32 -19.78
N PHE A 325 3.90 -14.54 -20.26
CA PHE A 325 5.17 -15.01 -20.76
C PHE A 325 6.27 -14.39 -19.89
N ARG A 326 7.08 -15.23 -19.25
CA ARG A 326 8.25 -14.81 -18.49
C ARG A 326 9.49 -14.92 -19.36
N ILE A 327 10.24 -13.83 -19.47
CA ILE A 327 11.45 -13.71 -20.29
C ILE A 327 12.63 -13.61 -19.36
N VAL A 328 13.56 -14.55 -19.48
CA VAL A 328 14.69 -14.75 -18.58
C VAL A 328 15.99 -14.62 -19.36
N LEU A 329 16.96 -13.90 -18.79
CA LEU A 329 18.32 -13.85 -19.29
C LEU A 329 19.10 -15.02 -18.71
N MET A 330 19.76 -15.78 -19.58
CA MET A 330 20.56 -16.95 -19.22
C MET A 330 22.02 -16.70 -19.64
N ALA A 331 22.98 -17.01 -18.77
CA ALA A 331 24.40 -17.03 -19.13
C ALA A 331 24.76 -18.34 -19.85
N VAL A 332 25.64 -18.26 -20.84
CA VAL A 332 26.08 -19.41 -21.63
C VAL A 332 27.13 -20.21 -20.86
N ASP A 333 26.81 -21.47 -20.53
CA ASP A 333 27.69 -22.42 -19.82
C ASP A 333 28.08 -23.64 -20.67
N GLY A 334 27.70 -23.65 -21.96
CA GLY A 334 27.86 -24.79 -22.87
C GLY A 334 26.73 -25.82 -22.83
N GLY A 335 25.67 -25.60 -22.04
CA GLY A 335 24.48 -26.45 -21.93
C GLY A 335 23.17 -25.67 -21.94
N ARG A 336 22.37 -25.82 -20.87
CA ARG A 336 21.03 -25.17 -20.70
C ARG A 336 21.07 -23.76 -20.11
N GLY A 337 22.29 -23.26 -19.83
CA GLY A 337 22.57 -21.96 -19.25
C GLY A 337 22.26 -21.85 -17.76
N GLU A 338 22.90 -20.87 -17.11
CA GLU A 338 22.62 -20.44 -15.74
C GLU A 338 21.66 -19.24 -15.76
N GLU A 339 20.60 -19.28 -14.94
CA GLU A 339 19.62 -18.18 -14.87
C GLU A 339 20.25 -16.96 -14.18
N ILE A 340 20.31 -15.82 -14.88
CA ILE A 340 20.88 -14.58 -14.35
C ILE A 340 19.78 -13.70 -13.75
N THR A 341 18.77 -13.37 -14.55
CA THR A 341 17.69 -12.50 -14.09
C THR A 341 16.45 -12.59 -14.98
N VAL A 342 15.28 -12.28 -14.41
CA VAL A 342 14.03 -12.15 -15.16
C VAL A 342 13.94 -10.75 -15.75
N LEU A 343 14.04 -10.64 -17.07
CA LEU A 343 14.02 -9.36 -17.79
C LEU A 343 12.63 -8.73 -17.86
N ARG A 344 11.60 -9.57 -18.05
CA ARG A 344 10.22 -9.09 -18.21
C ARG A 344 9.21 -10.21 -18.01
N LYS A 345 8.07 -9.90 -17.39
CA LYS A 345 6.86 -10.73 -17.40
C LYS A 345 5.76 -10.03 -18.20
N LEU A 346 5.39 -10.60 -19.33
CA LEU A 346 4.44 -10.03 -20.29
C LEU A 346 3.08 -10.73 -20.18
N LYS A 347 1.98 -9.98 -20.06
CA LYS A 347 0.63 -10.57 -20.18
C LYS A 347 0.37 -11.03 -21.61
N ASN A 348 -0.14 -12.24 -21.79
CA ASN A 348 -0.55 -12.74 -23.11
C ASN A 348 -1.71 -11.90 -23.64
N SER A 349 -1.55 -11.36 -24.85
CA SER A 349 -2.59 -10.56 -25.50
C SER A 349 -3.65 -11.45 -26.18
N THR A 350 -4.86 -10.92 -26.36
CA THR A 350 -5.96 -11.55 -27.10
C THR A 350 -5.76 -11.59 -28.62
N SER A 351 -4.55 -11.27 -29.10
CA SER A 351 -4.23 -11.25 -30.53
C SER A 351 -4.31 -12.64 -31.16
N ASN A 352 -4.94 -12.76 -32.33
CA ASN A 352 -4.96 -14.02 -33.09
C ASN A 352 -3.65 -14.31 -33.85
N ARG A 353 -2.59 -13.52 -33.66
CA ARG A 353 -1.28 -13.81 -34.25
C ARG A 353 -0.69 -15.07 -33.64
N ALA A 354 -0.05 -15.88 -34.48
CA ALA A 354 0.65 -17.10 -34.07
C ALA A 354 1.91 -16.84 -33.22
N TYR A 355 2.43 -15.60 -33.27
CA TYR A 355 3.60 -15.17 -32.52
C TYR A 355 3.28 -13.98 -31.59
N ARG A 356 4.18 -13.73 -30.65
CA ARG A 356 4.26 -12.55 -29.79
C ARG A 356 5.63 -11.91 -29.94
N ASP A 357 5.63 -10.59 -29.81
CA ASP A 357 6.85 -9.80 -29.77
C ASP A 357 6.95 -9.21 -28.35
N ALA A 358 8.11 -9.34 -27.72
CA ALA A 358 8.41 -8.69 -26.45
C ALA A 358 9.70 -7.88 -26.59
N GLU A 359 9.68 -6.64 -26.10
CA GLU A 359 10.87 -5.81 -26.00
C GLU A 359 11.43 -5.95 -24.59
N VAL A 360 12.70 -6.28 -24.46
CA VAL A 360 13.43 -6.36 -23.19
C VAL A 360 14.63 -5.42 -23.26
N GLU A 361 15.06 -4.93 -22.10
CA GLU A 361 16.09 -3.89 -21.99
C GLU A 361 17.25 -4.46 -21.17
N LEU A 362 18.47 -4.42 -21.72
CA LEU A 362 19.68 -4.77 -21.00
C LEU A 362 20.41 -3.49 -20.63
N HIS A 363 20.66 -3.32 -19.33
CA HIS A 363 21.36 -2.17 -18.79
C HIS A 363 22.82 -2.55 -18.49
N PRO A 364 23.81 -1.77 -18.96
CA PRO A 364 25.23 -2.00 -18.64
C PRO A 364 25.53 -1.93 -17.13
N ASN A 365 24.61 -1.38 -16.35
CA ASN A 365 24.77 -1.18 -14.90
C ASN A 365 24.53 -2.46 -14.09
N HIS A 366 23.80 -3.41 -14.67
CA HIS A 366 23.24 -4.57 -13.95
C HIS A 366 23.65 -5.90 -14.57
N ILE A 367 24.28 -5.87 -15.74
CA ILE A 367 24.64 -7.06 -16.51
C ILE A 367 26.09 -6.90 -16.93
N ASP A 368 26.90 -7.86 -16.54
CA ASP A 368 28.33 -7.87 -16.84
C ASP A 368 28.59 -8.26 -18.30
N ASP A 369 29.77 -7.89 -18.80
CA ASP A 369 30.26 -8.35 -20.10
C ASP A 369 30.33 -9.88 -20.13
N GLY A 370 29.72 -10.50 -21.14
CA GLY A 370 29.63 -11.95 -21.24
C GLY A 370 28.71 -12.46 -22.34
N ALA A 371 28.68 -13.79 -22.50
CA ALA A 371 27.83 -14.48 -23.47
C ALA A 371 26.49 -14.90 -22.83
N TYR A 372 25.38 -14.51 -23.46
CA TYR A 372 24.02 -14.72 -22.95
C TYR A 372 23.06 -15.25 -24.03
N PHE A 373 21.93 -15.79 -23.59
CA PHE A 373 20.76 -16.05 -24.43
C PHE A 373 19.46 -15.79 -23.65
N ILE A 374 18.35 -15.70 -24.36
CA ILE A 374 17.02 -15.42 -23.81
C ILE A 374 16.20 -16.70 -23.78
N LYS A 375 15.65 -17.02 -22.61
CA LYS A 375 14.68 -18.11 -22.40
C LYS A 375 13.27 -17.53 -22.20
N VAL A 376 12.28 -18.10 -22.87
CA VAL A 376 10.88 -17.67 -22.75
C VAL A 376 10.02 -18.80 -22.18
N LEU A 377 9.32 -18.51 -21.09
CA LEU A 377 8.45 -19.46 -20.40
C LEU A 377 6.99 -18.97 -20.47
N ALA A 378 6.10 -19.85 -20.90
CA ALA A 378 4.66 -19.64 -20.90
C ALA A 378 4.11 -19.97 -19.52
N GLU A 379 3.39 -19.06 -18.88
CA GLU A 379 2.87 -19.22 -17.53
C GLU A 379 1.35 -19.04 -17.45
N ASN A 380 0.72 -19.78 -16.54
CA ASN A 380 -0.66 -19.53 -16.14
C ASN A 380 -0.76 -18.35 -15.15
N GLU A 381 -1.96 -18.09 -14.62
CA GLU A 381 -2.22 -17.01 -13.65
C GLU A 381 -1.41 -17.15 -12.35
N PHE A 382 -1.06 -18.38 -11.98
CA PHE A 382 -0.38 -18.73 -10.73
C PHE A 382 1.14 -18.87 -10.89
N GLY A 383 1.65 -18.69 -12.11
CA GLY A 383 3.08 -18.81 -12.42
C GLY A 383 3.56 -20.26 -12.61
N ASP A 384 2.67 -21.22 -12.85
CA ASP A 384 3.07 -22.55 -13.33
C ASP A 384 3.44 -22.49 -14.81
N ILE A 385 4.51 -23.20 -15.17
CA ILE A 385 5.02 -23.24 -16.53
C ILE A 385 4.16 -24.20 -17.37
N LEU A 386 3.73 -23.73 -18.54
CA LEU A 386 2.88 -24.47 -19.47
C LEU A 386 3.68 -25.19 -20.57
N ASN A 387 4.89 -24.70 -20.89
CA ASN A 387 5.72 -25.20 -21.99
C ASN A 387 6.85 -26.16 -21.55
N ASN A 388 6.60 -27.04 -20.57
CA ASN A 388 7.62 -27.95 -20.03
C ASN A 388 8.00 -29.11 -20.97
N LYS A 389 7.30 -29.25 -22.10
CA LYS A 389 7.55 -30.31 -23.09
C LYS A 389 8.20 -29.80 -24.36
N ASP A 390 8.72 -28.58 -24.36
CA ASP A 390 9.43 -27.99 -25.51
C ASP A 390 10.51 -28.90 -26.05
N ASP A 391 10.62 -28.98 -27.38
CA ASP A 391 11.56 -29.88 -28.03
C ASP A 391 12.99 -29.35 -27.88
N PHE A 392 13.99 -30.22 -27.98
CA PHE A 392 15.37 -29.77 -28.09
C PHE A 392 15.57 -29.00 -29.40
N LYS A 393 16.33 -27.91 -29.35
CA LYS A 393 16.63 -27.08 -30.53
C LYS A 393 17.41 -27.87 -31.59
N GLU A 394 18.24 -28.82 -31.14
CA GLU A 394 18.94 -29.76 -32.01
C GLU A 394 18.13 -31.03 -32.29
N ILE A 395 17.79 -31.25 -33.56
CA ILE A 395 16.99 -32.40 -34.02
C ILE A 395 17.61 -33.75 -33.64
N LYS A 396 18.95 -33.86 -33.64
CA LYS A 396 19.65 -35.11 -33.29
C LYS A 396 19.49 -35.46 -31.82
N ILE A 397 19.51 -34.45 -30.93
CA ILE A 397 19.32 -34.63 -29.49
C ILE A 397 17.86 -34.98 -29.20
N GLN A 398 16.91 -34.32 -29.87
CA GLN A 398 15.49 -34.64 -29.76
C GLN A 398 15.21 -36.12 -30.13
N GLN A 399 15.79 -36.60 -31.23
CA GLN A 399 15.64 -38.00 -31.65
C GLN A 399 16.24 -38.99 -30.64
N ALA A 400 17.42 -38.68 -30.09
CA ALA A 400 18.05 -39.50 -29.06
C ALA A 400 17.21 -39.55 -27.77
N TRP A 401 16.64 -38.42 -27.36
CA TRP A 401 15.74 -38.35 -26.20
C TRP A 401 14.44 -39.15 -26.42
N GLU A 402 13.84 -39.06 -27.61
CA GLU A 402 12.63 -39.84 -27.96
C GLU A 402 12.88 -41.36 -28.02
N GLU A 403 14.09 -41.78 -28.41
CA GLU A 403 14.51 -43.18 -28.36
C GLU A 403 14.72 -43.65 -26.91
N GLU A 404 15.32 -42.83 -26.06
CA GLU A 404 15.50 -43.11 -24.63
C GLU A 404 14.16 -43.18 -23.89
N LEU A 405 13.21 -42.28 -24.21
CA LEU A 405 11.87 -42.26 -23.60
C LEU A 405 11.07 -43.56 -23.88
N LYS A 406 11.32 -44.21 -25.03
CA LYS A 406 10.72 -45.51 -25.37
C LYS A 406 11.28 -46.66 -24.53
N ILE A 407 12.51 -46.51 -24.05
CA ILE A 407 13.22 -47.49 -23.22
C ILE A 407 12.93 -47.24 -21.73
N ASN A 408 12.90 -45.97 -21.32
CA ASN A 408 12.61 -45.50 -19.97
C ASN A 408 11.48 -44.44 -19.98
N PRO A 409 10.22 -44.84 -19.70
CA PRO A 409 9.07 -43.92 -19.69
C PRO A 409 9.13 -42.82 -18.61
N THR A 410 10.08 -42.91 -17.67
CA THR A 410 10.28 -41.93 -16.59
C THR A 410 11.47 -41.01 -16.81
N ALA A 411 12.14 -41.07 -17.98
CA ALA A 411 13.26 -40.18 -18.29
C ALA A 411 12.80 -38.72 -18.35
N LEU A 412 13.47 -37.83 -17.61
CA LEU A 412 13.17 -36.40 -17.58
C LEU A 412 13.99 -35.67 -18.65
N LYS A 413 13.41 -34.63 -19.28
CA LYS A 413 14.19 -33.76 -20.17
C LYS A 413 15.32 -33.04 -19.42
N ASP A 414 15.15 -32.85 -18.11
CA ASP A 414 16.15 -32.27 -17.21
C ASP A 414 17.43 -33.12 -17.06
N ASP A 415 17.45 -34.36 -17.55
CA ASP A 415 18.68 -35.18 -17.57
C ASP A 415 19.58 -34.82 -18.77
N PHE A 416 19.06 -34.08 -19.76
CA PHE A 416 19.76 -33.70 -20.98
C PHE A 416 20.15 -32.22 -20.94
N GLN A 417 21.45 -31.92 -20.96
CA GLN A 417 22.01 -30.57 -20.82
C GLN A 417 22.12 -29.85 -22.18
N TYR A 418 20.97 -29.62 -22.83
CA TYR A 418 20.91 -28.96 -24.15
C TYR A 418 19.80 -27.92 -24.21
N LYS A 419 19.94 -26.94 -25.11
CA LYS A 419 18.95 -25.89 -25.35
C LYS A 419 17.65 -26.41 -25.93
N LEU A 420 16.56 -25.83 -25.49
CA LEU A 420 15.19 -26.11 -25.93
C LEU A 420 14.75 -25.12 -27.01
N THR A 421 13.61 -25.39 -27.63
CA THR A 421 13.00 -24.45 -28.60
C THR A 421 12.63 -23.11 -27.97
N CYS A 422 12.38 -23.06 -26.65
CA CYS A 422 12.16 -21.81 -25.91
C CYS A 422 13.41 -20.95 -25.66
N ASP A 423 14.58 -21.42 -26.09
CA ASP A 423 15.85 -20.70 -25.91
C ASP A 423 16.27 -20.02 -27.22
N SER A 424 16.70 -18.76 -27.13
CA SER A 424 17.22 -18.00 -28.28
C SER A 424 18.58 -18.52 -28.75
N GLU A 425 19.11 -17.90 -29.81
CA GLU A 425 20.53 -17.99 -30.12
C GLU A 425 21.37 -17.18 -29.13
N ASP A 426 22.68 -17.45 -29.10
CA ASP A 426 23.63 -16.77 -28.21
C ASP A 426 24.00 -15.39 -28.75
N PHE A 427 24.29 -14.48 -27.84
CA PHE A 427 24.88 -13.18 -28.13
C PHE A 427 25.81 -12.72 -27.01
N ASP A 428 26.86 -11.97 -27.37
CA ASP A 428 27.75 -11.34 -26.39
C ASP A 428 27.22 -9.94 -26.04
N PHE A 429 27.24 -9.56 -24.77
CA PHE A 429 26.90 -8.21 -24.31
C PHE A 429 28.17 -7.45 -23.94
N VAL A 430 28.44 -6.31 -24.56
CA VAL A 430 29.71 -5.56 -24.41
C VAL A 430 29.46 -4.18 -23.81
N VAL A 431 30.10 -3.86 -22.68
CA VAL A 431 29.95 -2.57 -21.95
C VAL A 431 31.20 -1.69 -22.14
N ASP A 432 31.01 -0.43 -22.56
CA ASP A 432 32.10 0.54 -22.78
C ASP A 432 32.25 1.45 -21.55
N ASP A 433 33.37 1.34 -20.82
CA ASP A 433 33.64 2.00 -19.54
C ASP A 433 34.00 3.49 -19.69
N THR A 434 33.07 4.38 -20.08
CA THR A 434 33.27 5.84 -19.85
C THR A 434 31.96 6.65 -19.79
N ILE A 435 31.80 7.37 -18.65
CA ILE A 435 30.97 8.58 -18.37
C ILE A 435 29.68 8.36 -17.55
N ASP A 436 29.58 9.23 -16.52
CA ASP A 436 28.62 9.31 -15.41
C ASP A 436 27.14 9.51 -15.79
N ARG A 437 26.26 9.00 -14.92
CA ARG A 437 24.82 8.79 -15.12
C ARG A 437 23.97 9.88 -14.44
N GLU A 438 22.95 10.39 -15.14
CA GLU A 438 21.80 11.11 -14.54
C GLU A 438 20.55 10.21 -14.57
N ASP A 439 19.90 10.06 -13.41
CA ASP A 439 18.78 9.16 -13.16
C ASP A 439 17.42 9.79 -13.55
N ASN A 440 16.72 9.22 -14.54
CA ASN A 440 15.30 9.48 -14.80
C ASN A 440 14.43 8.62 -13.85
N GLN A 441 14.26 9.06 -12.60
CA GLN A 441 13.37 8.39 -11.63
C GLN A 441 11.93 8.93 -11.67
N ARG A 442 10.95 8.06 -11.44
CA ARG A 442 9.51 8.37 -11.40
C ARG A 442 9.20 9.24 -10.16
N LYS A 443 8.39 10.30 -10.33
CA LYS A 443 7.96 11.20 -9.24
C LYS A 443 6.55 10.83 -8.74
N ASP A 444 6.44 10.41 -7.49
CA ASP A 444 5.16 10.11 -6.85
C ASP A 444 4.40 11.37 -6.46
N LYS A 445 3.06 11.32 -6.45
CA LYS A 445 2.22 12.50 -6.21
C LYS A 445 1.78 12.57 -4.75
N VAL A 446 2.05 13.69 -4.09
CA VAL A 446 1.64 13.96 -2.69
C VAL A 446 0.95 15.32 -2.59
N LYS A 447 0.25 15.59 -1.47
CA LYS A 447 -0.51 16.84 -1.25
C LYS A 447 0.32 17.96 -0.65
N SER A 448 1.32 17.63 0.15
CA SER A 448 2.16 18.60 0.84
C SER A 448 3.54 18.03 1.14
N VAL A 449 4.50 18.90 1.42
CA VAL A 449 5.84 18.57 1.92
C VAL A 449 5.73 17.86 3.28
N LEU A 450 4.76 18.23 4.11
CA LEU A 450 4.44 17.49 5.33
C LEU A 450 4.07 16.03 5.04
N GLN A 451 3.23 15.76 4.02
CA GLN A 451 2.90 14.38 3.64
C GLN A 451 4.14 13.61 3.12
N ALA A 452 5.00 14.27 2.33
CA ALA A 452 6.25 13.69 1.87
C ALA A 452 7.17 13.31 3.05
N PHE A 453 7.28 14.18 4.04
CA PHE A 453 7.99 13.94 5.30
C PHE A 453 7.41 12.74 6.06
N LEU A 454 6.08 12.68 6.24
CA LEU A 454 5.44 11.56 6.94
C LEU A 454 5.70 10.23 6.23
N ASN A 455 5.62 10.21 4.90
CA ASN A 455 5.94 9.00 4.11
C ASN A 455 7.38 8.56 4.31
N HIS A 456 8.33 9.50 4.34
CA HIS A 456 9.74 9.20 4.64
C HIS A 456 9.92 8.59 6.03
N ARG A 457 9.29 9.19 7.04
CA ARG A 457 9.36 8.70 8.43
C ARG A 457 8.75 7.32 8.60
N ILE A 458 7.62 7.06 7.95
CA ILE A 458 6.98 5.75 7.93
C ILE A 458 7.88 4.73 7.24
N TYR A 459 8.54 5.10 6.15
CA TYR A 459 9.51 4.24 5.48
C TYR A 459 10.66 3.87 6.43
N ASP A 460 11.23 4.85 7.13
CA ASP A 460 12.30 4.62 8.10
C ASP A 460 11.85 3.69 9.24
N LEU A 461 10.64 3.90 9.77
CA LEU A 461 10.06 3.04 10.81
C LEU A 461 9.90 1.59 10.37
N LYS A 462 9.52 1.37 9.10
CA LYS A 462 9.37 0.02 8.52
C LYS A 462 10.69 -0.68 8.29
N HIS A 463 11.75 0.06 7.92
CA HIS A 463 13.05 -0.50 7.54
C HIS A 463 14.09 -0.44 8.66
N GLU A 464 13.69 -0.05 9.87
CA GLU A 464 14.57 0.07 11.04
C GLU A 464 15.70 1.09 10.87
N ASN A 465 15.47 2.08 10.00
CA ASN A 465 16.38 3.22 9.89
C ASN A 465 16.20 4.13 11.11
N GLU A 466 17.27 4.85 11.46
CA GLU A 466 17.14 5.90 12.46
C GLU A 466 16.20 7.00 11.95
N PRO A 467 15.21 7.39 12.75
CA PRO A 467 14.26 8.40 12.36
C PRO A 467 14.95 9.77 12.34
N ILE A 468 15.45 10.18 11.17
CA ILE A 468 16.03 11.50 10.91
C ILE A 468 15.05 12.45 10.21
N ILE A 469 15.30 13.76 10.30
CA ILE A 469 14.59 14.75 9.48
C ILE A 469 15.27 14.72 8.11
N PRO A 470 14.56 14.42 7.01
CA PRO A 470 15.16 14.32 5.70
C PRO A 470 15.51 15.70 5.14
N GLU A 471 16.69 15.80 4.51
CA GLU A 471 17.10 16.98 3.76
C GLU A 471 16.84 16.79 2.26
N PRO A 472 16.33 17.79 1.54
CA PRO A 472 16.13 17.71 0.09
C PRO A 472 17.45 17.52 -0.68
N VAL A 473 17.43 16.70 -1.72
CA VAL A 473 18.57 16.48 -2.63
C VAL A 473 18.51 17.50 -3.77
N GLU A 474 19.61 18.21 -4.04
CA GLU A 474 19.70 19.15 -5.15
C GLU A 474 19.78 18.45 -6.53
N PRO A 475 19.08 18.94 -7.59
CA PRO A 475 18.14 20.07 -7.62
C PRO A 475 16.70 19.64 -7.26
N SER A 476 16.22 19.98 -6.07
CA SER A 476 14.82 19.79 -5.67
C SER A 476 14.35 20.95 -4.78
N ASN A 477 13.24 20.78 -4.04
CA ASN A 477 12.63 21.82 -3.21
C ASN A 477 12.28 23.11 -3.99
N CYS A 478 11.78 22.97 -5.23
CA CYS A 478 11.51 24.09 -6.11
C CYS A 478 10.28 23.87 -7.01
N TRP A 479 9.75 24.97 -7.55
CA TRP A 479 8.69 24.96 -8.55
C TRP A 479 9.25 24.66 -9.95
N LEU A 480 8.70 23.65 -10.62
CA LEU A 480 9.16 23.22 -11.96
C LEU A 480 8.63 24.11 -13.09
N ASP A 481 7.43 24.66 -12.91
CA ASP A 481 6.65 25.26 -13.99
C ASP A 481 6.59 26.79 -13.97
N ASP A 482 7.28 27.48 -13.06
CA ASP A 482 7.17 28.95 -12.89
C ASP A 482 7.59 29.75 -14.13
N LYS A 483 8.30 29.13 -15.08
CA LYS A 483 8.67 29.73 -16.37
C LYS A 483 7.52 29.74 -17.38
N LYS A 484 6.43 29.01 -17.16
CA LYS A 484 5.28 28.89 -18.08
C LYS A 484 3.97 29.18 -17.37
N VAL A 485 3.13 30.00 -17.99
CA VAL A 485 1.77 30.24 -17.48
C VAL A 485 0.96 28.93 -17.57
N SER A 486 0.61 28.38 -16.41
CA SER A 486 -0.10 27.11 -16.24
C SER A 486 -1.26 27.28 -15.27
N HIS A 487 -2.35 26.54 -15.47
CA HIS A 487 -3.45 26.45 -14.51
C HIS A 487 -3.08 25.68 -13.23
N THR A 488 -2.02 24.87 -13.30
CA THR A 488 -1.53 24.04 -12.19
C THR A 488 -0.04 24.31 -11.99
N SER A 489 0.35 24.66 -10.77
CA SER A 489 1.74 24.80 -10.35
C SER A 489 2.25 23.45 -9.84
N ILE A 490 3.46 23.05 -10.25
CA ILE A 490 4.08 21.77 -9.87
C ILE A 490 5.31 22.05 -9.02
N PHE A 491 5.30 21.61 -7.77
CA PHE A 491 6.44 21.66 -6.87
C PHE A 491 7.12 20.30 -6.81
N HIS A 492 8.46 20.26 -6.83
CA HIS A 492 9.26 19.04 -6.77
C HIS A 492 10.07 19.00 -5.48
N ILE A 493 9.97 17.89 -4.75
CA ILE A 493 10.80 17.61 -3.59
C ILE A 493 11.34 16.18 -3.66
N ASN A 494 12.63 16.01 -3.39
CA ASN A 494 13.30 14.71 -3.46
C ASN A 494 14.15 14.51 -2.20
N TYR A 495 13.96 13.41 -1.48
CA TYR A 495 14.78 13.06 -0.31
C TYR A 495 15.73 11.89 -0.59
N SER A 496 15.37 10.97 -1.49
CA SER A 496 16.18 9.80 -1.84
C SER A 496 15.62 9.13 -3.10
N GLN A 497 16.30 8.07 -3.60
CA GLN A 497 15.82 7.32 -4.77
C GLN A 497 14.39 6.80 -4.63
N ASN A 498 13.97 6.46 -3.40
CA ASN A 498 12.62 5.95 -3.10
C ASN A 498 11.63 7.05 -2.71
N HIS A 499 12.08 8.31 -2.56
CA HIS A 499 11.33 9.42 -1.99
C HIS A 499 11.40 10.65 -2.90
N ASN A 500 10.99 10.46 -4.15
CA ASN A 500 10.95 11.49 -5.18
C ASN A 500 9.50 11.90 -5.45
N TYR A 501 9.12 13.13 -5.07
CA TYR A 501 7.72 13.55 -5.01
C TYR A 501 7.43 14.81 -5.84
N GLN A 502 6.18 14.91 -6.29
CA GLN A 502 5.62 16.12 -6.91
C GLN A 502 4.31 16.52 -6.21
N ILE A 503 4.13 17.82 -5.99
CA ILE A 503 2.92 18.41 -5.42
C ILE A 503 2.26 19.27 -6.50
N LEU A 504 0.99 18.96 -6.78
CA LEU A 504 0.20 19.68 -7.77
C LEU A 504 -0.71 20.67 -7.05
N LEU A 505 -0.61 21.96 -7.38
CA LEU A 505 -1.38 23.03 -6.74
C LEU A 505 -2.10 23.88 -7.78
N SER A 506 -3.29 24.39 -7.45
CA SER A 506 -3.95 25.37 -8.30
C SER A 506 -3.14 26.66 -8.30
N SER A 507 -2.76 27.15 -9.48
CA SER A 507 -2.03 28.42 -9.58
C SER A 507 -2.83 29.58 -9.00
N LYS A 508 -4.18 29.53 -9.10
CA LYS A 508 -5.09 30.51 -8.51
C LYS A 508 -5.10 30.47 -6.99
N LEU A 509 -5.14 29.29 -6.38
CA LEU A 509 -5.07 29.17 -4.92
C LEU A 509 -3.70 29.63 -4.40
N ARG A 510 -2.61 29.28 -5.09
CA ARG A 510 -1.26 29.79 -4.78
C ARG A 510 -1.21 31.32 -4.81
N THR A 511 -1.80 31.95 -5.83
CA THR A 511 -1.88 33.42 -5.90
C THR A 511 -2.65 34.03 -4.72
N ILE A 512 -3.80 33.45 -4.35
CA ILE A 512 -4.58 33.94 -3.20
C ILE A 512 -3.79 33.78 -1.89
N GLU A 513 -3.08 32.67 -1.72
CA GLU A 513 -2.27 32.44 -0.53
C GLU A 513 -1.10 33.41 -0.44
N ASN A 514 -0.43 33.68 -1.56
CA ASN A 514 0.62 34.68 -1.63
C ASN A 514 0.14 36.08 -1.20
N GLU A 515 -1.10 36.46 -1.53
CA GLU A 515 -1.68 37.73 -1.05
C GLU A 515 -1.78 37.79 0.49
N PHE A 516 -2.07 36.67 1.16
CA PHE A 516 -2.02 36.60 2.63
C PHE A 516 -0.59 36.68 3.14
N LEU A 517 0.33 35.94 2.53
CA LEU A 517 1.73 35.86 2.92
C LEU A 517 2.47 37.21 2.75
N GLU A 518 2.16 37.96 1.69
CA GLU A 518 2.69 39.31 1.46
C GLU A 518 2.16 40.32 2.49
N ASN A 519 0.98 40.08 3.07
CA ASN A 519 0.35 40.90 4.10
C ASN A 519 0.47 40.27 5.50
N ALA A 520 1.62 39.68 5.79
CA ALA A 520 1.91 38.95 7.03
C ALA A 520 1.77 39.80 8.32
N GLU A 521 1.94 41.12 8.22
CA GLU A 521 1.91 42.06 9.36
C GLU A 521 0.51 42.55 9.72
N ASN A 522 -0.51 42.29 8.89
CA ASN A 522 -1.87 42.79 9.09
C ASN A 522 -2.89 41.65 9.15
N LEU A 523 -3.89 41.78 10.01
CA LEU A 523 -5.08 40.93 10.02
C LEU A 523 -6.06 41.39 8.95
N GLY A 524 -6.75 40.46 8.31
CA GLY A 524 -7.70 40.79 7.25
C GLY A 524 -8.15 39.58 6.47
N TYR A 525 -8.69 39.83 5.29
CA TYR A 525 -9.25 38.82 4.40
C TYR A 525 -8.88 39.15 2.96
N VAL A 526 -8.86 38.17 2.06
CA VAL A 526 -8.61 38.42 0.63
C VAL A 526 -9.94 38.48 -0.11
N LYS A 527 -10.16 39.55 -0.88
CA LYS A 527 -11.32 39.68 -1.76
C LYS A 527 -10.93 39.32 -3.19
N VAL A 528 -11.66 38.41 -3.81
CA VAL A 528 -11.37 37.89 -5.15
C VAL A 528 -12.62 37.97 -6.03
N ASP A 529 -12.48 38.58 -7.21
CA ASP A 529 -13.43 38.47 -8.32
C ASP A 529 -12.87 37.45 -9.33
N ILE A 530 -13.51 36.28 -9.39
CA ILE A 530 -13.09 35.19 -10.26
C ILE A 530 -13.91 35.17 -11.55
N ASN A 531 -13.20 35.08 -12.67
CA ASN A 531 -13.80 34.95 -13.99
C ASN A 531 -14.61 33.65 -14.06
N ASN A 532 -15.84 33.73 -14.56
CA ASN A 532 -16.73 32.57 -14.68
C ASN A 532 -16.28 31.58 -15.78
N ASN A 533 -15.27 31.92 -16.57
CA ASN A 533 -14.63 31.04 -17.53
C ASN A 533 -13.36 30.41 -16.95
N ALA A 534 -13.42 29.09 -16.70
CA ALA A 534 -12.32 28.30 -16.14
C ALA A 534 -11.02 28.30 -16.96
N SER A 535 -11.06 28.69 -18.25
CA SER A 535 -9.86 28.77 -19.08
C SER A 535 -8.95 29.95 -18.74
N PHE A 536 -9.44 30.97 -18.04
CA PHE A 536 -8.61 32.08 -17.58
C PHE A 536 -7.70 31.64 -16.43
N THR A 537 -6.42 31.99 -16.49
CA THR A 537 -5.45 31.67 -15.43
C THR A 537 -5.46 32.70 -14.30
N ASN A 538 -5.82 33.95 -14.58
CA ASN A 538 -5.77 35.06 -13.62
C ASN A 538 -7.17 35.44 -13.10
N PHE A 539 -7.21 36.20 -12.01
CA PHE A 539 -8.43 36.81 -11.47
C PHE A 539 -8.80 38.11 -12.20
N ASN A 540 -10.06 38.54 -12.08
CA ASN A 540 -10.46 39.88 -12.51
C ASN A 540 -9.97 40.94 -11.50
N ASP A 541 -10.04 40.63 -10.21
CA ASP A 541 -9.51 41.41 -9.09
C ASP A 541 -9.13 40.44 -7.96
N CYS A 542 -8.03 40.69 -7.27
CA CYS A 542 -7.58 39.91 -6.11
C CYS A 542 -6.78 40.86 -5.22
N LYS A 543 -7.24 41.06 -3.98
CA LYS A 543 -6.60 41.99 -3.06
C LYS A 543 -6.85 41.65 -1.60
N PHE A 544 -5.85 41.92 -0.77
CA PHE A 544 -6.02 41.92 0.67
C PHE A 544 -6.82 43.13 1.16
N VAL A 545 -7.70 42.91 2.14
CA VAL A 545 -8.50 43.94 2.82
C VAL A 545 -8.23 43.84 4.32
N GLU A 546 -7.65 44.90 4.87
CA GLU A 546 -7.34 44.99 6.31
C GLU A 546 -8.61 44.98 7.15
N SER A 547 -8.59 44.19 8.23
CA SER A 547 -9.65 44.21 9.23
C SER A 547 -9.51 45.41 10.16
N LYS A 548 -10.65 45.87 10.69
CA LYS A 548 -10.68 46.87 11.75
C LYS A 548 -10.05 46.37 13.05
N LEU A 549 -9.92 45.05 13.21
CA LEU A 549 -9.28 44.42 14.38
C LEU A 549 -7.79 44.77 14.52
N ASN A 550 -7.12 45.24 13.47
CA ASN A 550 -5.73 45.69 13.57
C ASN A 550 -5.52 46.82 14.60
N LEU A 551 -6.57 47.57 14.94
CA LEU A 551 -6.50 48.61 15.96
C LEU A 551 -6.42 48.05 17.40
N ASN A 552 -6.92 46.83 17.62
CA ASN A 552 -7.14 46.26 18.94
C ASN A 552 -6.38 44.96 19.19
N VAL A 553 -5.77 44.37 18.15
CA VAL A 553 -5.00 43.12 18.26
C VAL A 553 -3.70 43.34 19.05
N PRO A 554 -3.32 42.41 19.95
CA PRO A 554 -2.02 42.47 20.62
C PRO A 554 -0.84 42.38 19.63
N GLU A 555 0.18 43.22 19.81
CA GLU A 555 1.41 43.20 18.99
C GLU A 555 2.10 41.82 18.99
N THR A 556 1.95 41.05 20.07
CA THR A 556 2.46 39.68 20.18
C THR A 556 1.81 38.75 19.14
N VAL A 557 0.51 38.90 18.87
CA VAL A 557 -0.21 38.09 17.88
C VAL A 557 0.26 38.44 16.47
N LEU A 558 0.37 39.74 16.14
CA LEU A 558 0.84 40.19 14.83
C LEU A 558 2.28 39.77 14.55
N SER A 559 3.18 39.92 15.52
CA SER A 559 4.58 39.53 15.36
C SER A 559 4.75 38.02 15.17
N LEU A 560 3.99 37.20 15.88
CA LEU A 560 4.01 35.74 15.72
C LEU A 560 3.38 35.31 14.40
N ARG A 561 2.27 35.92 13.97
CA ARG A 561 1.69 35.69 12.64
C ARG A 561 2.70 36.00 11.54
N SER A 562 3.33 37.17 11.62
CA SER A 562 4.34 37.61 10.66
C SER A 562 5.52 36.64 10.60
N LYS A 563 5.99 36.17 11.76
CA LYS A 563 7.05 35.15 11.85
C LYS A 563 6.64 33.84 11.17
N VAL A 564 5.45 33.30 11.44
CA VAL A 564 4.96 32.06 10.84
C VAL A 564 4.83 32.18 9.32
N PHE A 565 4.23 33.27 8.83
CA PHE A 565 4.01 33.48 7.39
C PHE A 565 5.33 33.64 6.65
N ARG A 566 6.29 34.35 7.25
CA ARG A 566 7.64 34.48 6.71
C ARG A 566 8.37 33.14 6.65
N ARG A 567 8.25 32.29 7.68
CA ARG A 567 8.80 30.93 7.67
C ARG A 567 8.23 30.07 6.54
N ILE A 568 6.93 30.23 6.24
CA ILE A 568 6.29 29.56 5.11
C ILE A 568 6.85 30.05 3.78
N GLN A 569 7.03 31.36 3.59
CA GLN A 569 7.64 31.91 2.37
C GLN A 569 9.09 31.43 2.21
N GLU A 570 9.88 31.47 3.27
CA GLU A 570 11.31 31.09 3.32
C GLU A 570 11.54 29.57 3.35
N SER A 571 10.50 28.73 3.17
CA SER A 571 10.61 27.27 3.26
C SER A 571 11.30 26.61 2.05
N ASN A 572 11.59 27.37 1.00
CA ASN A 572 12.24 26.90 -0.20
C ASN A 572 13.32 27.89 -0.67
N GLU A 573 14.19 27.46 -1.59
CA GLU A 573 15.36 28.26 -2.00
C GLU A 573 15.01 29.63 -2.61
N ASN A 574 13.84 29.74 -3.25
CA ASN A 574 13.40 30.95 -3.93
C ASN A 574 12.61 31.91 -3.03
N ASN A 575 12.36 31.54 -1.77
CA ASN A 575 11.49 32.24 -0.83
C ASN A 575 10.06 32.47 -1.35
N ASP A 576 9.53 31.51 -2.12
CA ASP A 576 8.19 31.54 -2.71
C ASP A 576 7.34 30.35 -2.25
N GLY A 577 7.60 29.89 -1.03
CA GLY A 577 6.88 28.81 -0.38
C GLY A 577 5.45 29.21 0.00
N VAL A 578 4.56 28.23 -0.09
CA VAL A 578 3.19 28.26 0.44
C VAL A 578 3.00 27.16 1.46
N PHE A 579 1.87 27.11 2.14
CA PHE A 579 1.58 26.18 3.22
C PHE A 579 1.83 24.72 2.81
N GLU A 580 1.38 24.29 1.63
CA GLU A 580 1.59 22.91 1.17
C GLU A 580 3.06 22.60 0.86
N THR A 581 3.89 23.60 0.56
CA THR A 581 5.33 23.43 0.31
C THR A 581 6.19 23.68 1.55
N ALA A 582 5.57 24.07 2.67
CA ALA A 582 6.29 24.43 3.87
C ALA A 582 6.79 23.20 4.64
N ASP A 583 8.03 23.29 5.13
CA ASP A 583 8.69 22.32 6.01
C ASP A 583 8.25 22.53 7.47
N ILE A 584 6.94 22.48 7.71
CA ILE A 584 6.28 22.79 9.01
C ILE A 584 6.96 22.10 10.20
N PHE A 585 7.49 20.89 9.99
CA PHE A 585 8.21 20.12 11.01
C PHE A 585 9.46 20.83 11.56
N ASN A 586 10.06 21.78 10.82
CA ASN A 586 11.22 22.57 11.23
C ASN A 586 10.86 23.81 12.07
N PHE A 587 9.63 24.29 12.02
CA PHE A 587 9.21 25.51 12.73
C PHE A 587 7.86 25.37 13.47
N LYS A 588 7.45 24.14 13.79
CA LYS A 588 6.20 23.84 14.52
C LYS A 588 6.03 24.62 15.83
N GLU A 589 7.13 24.94 16.52
CA GLU A 589 7.11 25.75 17.75
C GLU A 589 6.66 27.19 17.50
N ASP A 590 7.04 27.78 16.36
CA ASP A 590 6.61 29.12 15.97
C ASP A 590 5.09 29.15 15.73
N ILE A 591 4.55 28.10 15.09
CA ILE A 591 3.11 27.93 14.89
C ILE A 591 2.39 27.72 16.22
N SER A 592 2.93 26.88 17.11
CA SER A 592 2.35 26.63 18.44
C SER A 592 2.27 27.90 19.29
N ASN A 593 3.33 28.72 19.26
CA ASN A 593 3.36 30.02 19.93
C ASN A 593 2.31 30.98 19.36
N TYR A 594 2.18 31.04 18.02
CA TYR A 594 1.17 31.85 17.35
C TYR A 594 -0.25 31.44 17.76
N ILE A 595 -0.58 30.14 17.68
CA ILE A 595 -1.90 29.62 18.07
C ILE A 595 -2.19 29.90 19.55
N SER A 596 -1.19 29.75 20.43
CA SER A 596 -1.35 30.01 21.86
C SER A 596 -1.66 31.48 22.14
N ALA A 597 -0.93 32.40 21.50
CA ALA A 597 -1.18 33.84 21.61
C ALA A 597 -2.54 34.24 21.03
N TYR A 598 -2.92 33.70 19.87
CA TYR A 598 -4.21 33.91 19.24
C TYR A 598 -5.36 33.38 20.12
N THR A 599 -5.20 32.20 20.70
CA THR A 599 -6.20 31.58 21.60
C THR A 599 -6.38 32.40 22.88
N ALA A 600 -5.29 32.90 23.46
CA ALA A 600 -5.35 33.78 24.63
C ALA A 600 -6.14 35.06 24.32
N TRP A 601 -5.79 35.74 23.21
CA TRP A 601 -6.48 36.95 22.77
C TRP A 601 -7.97 36.72 22.50
N THR A 602 -8.32 35.67 21.75
CA THR A 602 -9.72 35.37 21.42
C THR A 602 -10.53 34.91 22.64
N SER A 603 -9.91 34.23 23.60
CA SER A 603 -10.56 33.87 24.87
C SER A 603 -10.85 35.09 25.75
N GLU A 604 -9.94 36.07 25.78
CA GLU A 604 -10.16 37.35 26.45
C GLU A 604 -11.36 38.08 25.84
N LEU A 605 -11.39 38.20 24.51
CA LEU A 605 -12.53 38.77 23.80
C LEU A 605 -13.84 38.03 24.10
N GLN A 606 -13.82 36.69 24.12
CA GLN A 606 -15.00 35.89 24.45
C GLN A 606 -15.52 36.17 25.87
N ASN A 607 -14.62 36.33 26.83
CA ASN A 607 -14.99 36.67 28.21
C ASN A 607 -15.59 38.08 28.31
N GLU A 608 -15.03 39.05 27.57
CA GLU A 608 -15.60 40.40 27.47
C GLU A 608 -17.01 40.37 26.88
N ILE A 609 -17.23 39.59 25.81
CA ILE A 609 -18.54 39.41 25.17
C ILE A 609 -19.55 38.75 26.12
N SER A 610 -19.10 37.83 26.98
CA SER A 610 -19.97 37.05 27.86
C SER A 610 -20.41 37.78 29.13
N ASN A 611 -19.79 38.92 29.46
CA ASN A 611 -20.17 39.73 30.62
C ASN A 611 -21.54 40.40 30.38
N THR A 612 -22.44 40.35 31.35
CA THR A 612 -23.88 40.59 31.14
C THR A 612 -24.36 42.03 31.41
N GLU A 613 -23.48 42.96 31.78
CA GLU A 613 -23.79 44.38 32.03
C GLU A 613 -23.39 45.28 30.84
N ILE A 614 -23.85 44.94 29.64
CA ILE A 614 -23.46 45.62 28.39
C ILE A 614 -24.62 46.46 27.87
N SER A 615 -24.36 47.72 27.53
CA SER A 615 -25.35 48.62 26.91
C SER A 615 -25.75 48.12 25.52
N GLU A 616 -26.90 48.53 24.98
CA GLU A 616 -27.33 48.09 23.63
C GLU A 616 -26.36 48.53 22.51
N GLU A 617 -25.65 49.65 22.70
CA GLU A 617 -24.64 50.13 21.75
C GLU A 617 -23.36 49.30 21.80
N ASP A 618 -22.93 48.92 23.01
CA ASP A 618 -21.78 48.04 23.20
C ASP A 618 -22.05 46.62 22.67
N LYS A 619 -23.29 46.13 22.73
CA LYS A 619 -23.67 44.83 22.13
C LYS A 619 -23.53 44.85 20.60
N ALA A 620 -23.95 45.92 19.92
CA ALA A 620 -23.83 46.02 18.47
C ALA A 620 -22.35 46.04 18.04
N ASN A 621 -21.52 46.80 18.75
CA ASN A 621 -20.07 46.84 18.52
C ASN A 621 -19.41 45.47 18.73
N LEU A 622 -19.86 44.69 19.71
CA LEU A 622 -19.36 43.34 19.97
C LEU A 622 -19.77 42.34 18.88
N VAL A 623 -21.00 42.43 18.35
CA VAL A 623 -21.44 41.61 17.22
C VAL A 623 -20.58 41.89 15.98
N ASP A 624 -20.34 43.17 15.69
CA ASP A 624 -19.45 43.57 14.59
C ASP A 624 -18.02 43.03 14.80
N LEU A 625 -17.49 43.14 16.01
CA LEU A 625 -16.15 42.65 16.37
C LEU A 625 -16.02 41.12 16.21
N VAL A 626 -17.03 40.36 16.64
CA VAL A 626 -17.09 38.90 16.46
C VAL A 626 -17.18 38.53 14.99
N SER A 627 -17.96 39.27 14.19
CA SER A 627 -18.07 39.03 12.74
C SER A 627 -16.73 39.27 12.03
N GLU A 628 -15.99 40.32 12.40
CA GLU A 628 -14.66 40.59 11.86
C GLU A 628 -13.66 39.49 12.26
N LEU A 629 -13.75 38.98 13.48
CA LEU A 629 -12.86 37.92 13.97
C LEU A 629 -13.07 36.61 13.20
N GLN A 630 -14.32 36.24 12.91
CA GLN A 630 -14.66 35.07 12.10
C GLN A 630 -14.20 35.18 10.64
N PHE A 631 -13.95 36.40 10.17
CA PHE A 631 -13.59 36.69 8.78
C PHE A 631 -12.08 36.83 8.56
N LEU A 632 -11.26 36.69 9.59
CA LEU A 632 -9.80 36.74 9.48
C LEU A 632 -9.26 35.55 8.69
N ASP A 633 -8.26 35.78 7.83
CA ASP A 633 -7.62 34.77 7.00
C ASP A 633 -8.63 33.95 6.15
N VAL A 634 -9.78 34.55 5.84
CA VAL A 634 -10.82 34.02 4.95
C VAL A 634 -10.73 34.71 3.58
N VAL A 635 -11.11 34.01 2.52
CA VAL A 635 -11.22 34.57 1.17
C VAL A 635 -12.69 34.85 0.88
N LYS A 636 -13.04 36.08 0.51
CA LYS A 636 -14.35 36.41 -0.04
C LYS A 636 -14.32 36.30 -1.56
N LEU A 637 -15.08 35.38 -2.11
CA LEU A 637 -15.22 35.14 -3.55
C LEU A 637 -16.49 35.78 -4.10
N ASP A 638 -16.33 36.56 -5.17
CA ASP A 638 -17.42 37.07 -5.99
C ASP A 638 -17.33 36.45 -7.40
N THR A 639 -18.40 35.83 -7.89
CA THR A 639 -18.46 35.34 -9.28
C THR A 639 -19.89 35.31 -9.84
N LYS A 640 -20.05 34.75 -11.04
CA LYS A 640 -21.34 34.57 -11.71
C LYS A 640 -21.54 33.14 -12.13
N LEU A 641 -22.69 32.58 -11.76
CA LEU A 641 -23.16 31.28 -12.22
C LEU A 641 -23.30 31.24 -13.76
N PRO A 642 -23.39 30.04 -14.37
CA PRO A 642 -23.59 29.90 -15.82
C PRO A 642 -24.82 30.63 -16.38
N ASP A 643 -25.85 30.85 -15.55
CA ASP A 643 -27.06 31.61 -15.89
C ASP A 643 -26.88 33.15 -15.76
N GLY A 644 -25.70 33.60 -15.33
CA GLY A 644 -25.34 35.00 -15.15
C GLY A 644 -25.69 35.58 -13.77
N LYS A 645 -26.34 34.82 -12.87
CA LYS A 645 -26.62 35.28 -11.51
C LYS A 645 -25.32 35.43 -10.71
N LYS A 646 -25.23 36.50 -9.94
CA LYS A 646 -24.12 36.68 -8.99
C LYS A 646 -24.21 35.66 -7.87
N ILE A 647 -23.06 35.15 -7.45
CA ILE A 647 -22.93 34.28 -6.30
C ILE A 647 -21.71 34.70 -5.49
N GLU A 648 -21.88 34.73 -4.18
CA GLU A 648 -20.80 34.95 -3.21
C GLU A 648 -20.50 33.63 -2.48
N ALA A 649 -19.23 33.40 -2.17
CA ALA A 649 -18.78 32.28 -1.37
C ALA A 649 -17.58 32.69 -0.52
N LEU A 650 -17.30 31.94 0.55
CA LEU A 650 -16.09 32.13 1.35
C LEU A 650 -15.18 30.91 1.25
N LEU A 651 -13.86 31.14 1.26
CA LEU A 651 -12.88 30.08 1.48
C LEU A 651 -12.15 30.26 2.79
N LEU A 652 -12.07 29.21 3.60
CA LEU A 652 -11.17 29.19 4.75
C LEU A 652 -9.77 28.80 4.27
N SER A 653 -8.79 29.67 4.50
CA SER A 653 -7.39 29.47 4.07
C SER A 653 -6.67 28.39 4.90
N PRO A 654 -5.71 27.65 4.32
CA PRO A 654 -4.80 26.79 5.09
C PRO A 654 -3.97 27.55 6.13
N LEU A 655 -3.78 28.87 5.94
CA LEU A 655 -3.09 29.75 6.88
C LEU A 655 -3.92 30.14 8.11
N HIS A 656 -5.22 29.84 8.10
CA HIS A 656 -6.11 30.18 9.22
C HIS A 656 -5.68 29.46 10.51
N PRO A 657 -5.70 30.11 11.69
CA PRO A 657 -5.26 29.49 12.96
C PRO A 657 -5.87 28.12 13.27
N LEU A 658 -7.14 27.90 12.90
CA LEU A 658 -7.79 26.58 12.99
C LEU A 658 -7.05 25.54 12.12
N ARG A 659 -6.72 25.83 10.87
CA ARG A 659 -6.04 24.89 9.96
C ARG A 659 -4.62 24.60 10.41
N LEU A 660 -3.91 25.62 10.91
CA LEU A 660 -2.61 25.44 11.54
C LEU A 660 -2.71 24.51 12.77
N THR A 661 -3.74 24.69 13.61
CA THR A 661 -3.97 23.85 14.79
C THR A 661 -4.22 22.38 14.42
N TRP A 662 -5.05 22.11 13.41
CA TRP A 662 -5.28 20.75 12.93
C TRP A 662 -3.99 20.08 12.47
N THR A 663 -3.16 20.84 11.75
CA THR A 663 -1.91 20.34 11.19
C THR A 663 -0.91 19.98 12.29
N LEU A 664 -0.80 20.83 13.33
CA LEU A 664 0.00 20.52 14.51
C LEU A 664 -0.53 19.29 15.25
N GLN A 665 -1.84 19.15 15.43
CA GLN A 665 -2.43 17.99 16.09
C GLN A 665 -2.17 16.69 15.31
N LEU A 666 -2.30 16.72 13.98
CA LEU A 666 -1.98 15.57 13.13
C LEU A 666 -0.51 15.18 13.28
N PHE A 667 0.38 16.17 13.31
CA PHE A 667 1.81 15.97 13.51
C PHE A 667 2.14 15.40 14.89
N ASP A 668 1.50 15.90 15.95
CA ASP A 668 1.69 15.41 17.32
C ASP A 668 1.17 13.97 17.49
N VAL A 669 0.05 13.63 16.86
CA VAL A 669 -0.47 12.25 16.81
C VAL A 669 0.52 11.34 16.11
N PHE A 670 1.02 11.75 14.95
CA PHE A 670 2.04 10.99 14.23
C PHE A 670 3.28 10.76 15.09
N PHE A 671 3.86 11.83 15.64
CA PHE A 671 5.07 11.74 16.44
C PHE A 671 4.86 10.89 17.69
N LYS A 672 3.71 11.00 18.35
CA LYS A 672 3.36 10.13 19.47
C LYS A 672 3.35 8.65 19.06
N TRP A 673 2.68 8.30 17.97
CA TRP A 673 2.62 6.91 17.49
C TRP A 673 3.97 6.40 17.02
N GLU A 674 4.78 7.24 16.40
CA GLU A 674 6.17 6.95 16.06
C GLU A 674 6.98 6.60 17.33
N GLN A 675 6.94 7.43 18.37
CA GLN A 675 7.63 7.17 19.63
C GLN A 675 7.13 5.90 20.33
N GLU A 676 5.82 5.66 20.33
CA GLU A 676 5.23 4.42 20.87
C GLU A 676 5.69 3.19 20.06
N THR A 677 5.86 3.32 18.75
CA THR A 677 6.35 2.25 17.86
C THR A 677 7.84 1.97 18.10
N LEU A 678 8.66 3.01 18.27
CA LEU A 678 10.07 2.88 18.64
C LEU A 678 10.24 2.25 20.03
N GLY A 679 9.36 2.59 20.97
CA GLY A 679 9.35 2.01 22.31
C GLY A 679 8.84 0.57 22.39
N PHE A 680 8.04 0.13 21.40
CA PHE A 680 7.49 -1.23 21.36
C PHE A 680 7.39 -1.77 19.93
N SER A 681 8.36 -2.60 19.56
CA SER A 681 8.54 -3.12 18.19
C SER A 681 7.33 -3.85 17.60
N LYS A 682 6.44 -4.44 18.41
CA LYS A 682 5.22 -5.09 17.89
C LYS A 682 4.25 -4.14 17.19
N TYR A 683 4.32 -2.84 17.49
CA TYR A 683 3.48 -1.86 16.80
C TYR A 683 3.95 -1.58 15.35
N LYS A 684 5.14 -2.05 14.94
CA LYS A 684 5.61 -1.97 13.55
C LYS A 684 4.65 -2.66 12.59
N GLU A 685 4.10 -3.82 12.98
CA GLU A 685 3.12 -4.55 12.17
C GLU A 685 1.88 -3.70 11.85
N ALA A 686 1.50 -2.74 12.71
CA ALA A 686 0.36 -1.87 12.45
C ALA A 686 0.61 -0.95 11.24
N TRP A 687 1.82 -0.42 11.08
CA TRP A 687 2.20 0.37 9.92
C TRP A 687 2.08 -0.44 8.64
N THR A 688 2.69 -1.63 8.59
CA THR A 688 2.56 -2.57 7.46
C THR A 688 1.10 -2.98 7.19
N ASN A 689 0.26 -3.04 8.23
CA ASN A 689 -1.18 -3.33 8.14
C ASN A 689 -2.03 -2.07 7.87
N ASN A 690 -1.54 -1.14 7.05
CA ASN A 690 -2.24 0.04 6.55
C ASN A 690 -2.44 1.21 7.54
N LEU A 691 -1.76 1.27 8.69
CA LEU A 691 -1.85 2.45 9.56
C LEU A 691 -1.38 3.74 8.85
N GLU A 692 -0.41 3.63 7.94
CA GLU A 692 0.03 4.73 7.07
C GLU A 692 -1.06 5.35 6.20
N MET A 693 -2.12 4.60 5.88
CA MET A 693 -3.22 5.12 5.06
C MET A 693 -3.93 6.27 5.79
N LEU A 694 -3.95 6.26 7.13
CA LEU A 694 -4.54 7.33 7.94
C LEU A 694 -3.86 8.68 7.69
N PHE A 695 -2.53 8.68 7.56
CA PHE A 695 -1.72 9.88 7.29
C PHE A 695 -1.65 10.22 5.80
N ASN A 696 -2.12 9.33 4.92
CA ASN A 696 -2.30 9.57 3.49
C ASN A 696 -3.67 10.18 3.13
N ASN A 697 -4.13 11.13 3.94
CA ASN A 697 -5.38 11.91 3.77
C ASN A 697 -6.69 11.18 4.07
N GLU A 698 -6.71 10.07 4.82
CA GLU A 698 -7.99 9.59 5.38
C GLU A 698 -8.50 10.49 6.51
N PHE A 699 -7.61 11.20 7.22
CA PHE A 699 -8.00 12.25 8.15
C PHE A 699 -8.33 13.56 7.42
N SER A 700 -9.62 13.81 7.21
CA SER A 700 -10.13 15.10 6.74
C SER A 700 -10.16 16.13 7.87
N TYR A 701 -9.89 17.40 7.54
CA TYR A 701 -10.05 18.52 8.46
C TYR A 701 -11.46 18.57 9.06
N SER A 702 -11.59 18.22 10.35
CA SER A 702 -12.88 18.18 11.04
C SER A 702 -13.12 19.40 11.93
N ASN A 703 -12.20 20.36 11.96
CA ASN A 703 -12.25 21.55 12.82
C ASN A 703 -12.81 22.78 12.10
N ASN A 704 -13.67 22.56 11.11
CA ASN A 704 -14.37 23.61 10.39
C ASN A 704 -15.55 24.16 11.21
N PRO A 705 -15.65 25.50 11.39
CA PRO A 705 -16.90 26.11 11.81
C PRO A 705 -18.05 25.66 10.91
N LEU A 706 -19.22 25.38 11.47
CA LEU A 706 -20.37 25.01 10.65
C LEU A 706 -20.93 26.21 9.88
N VAL A 707 -20.82 27.40 10.48
CA VAL A 707 -21.31 28.65 9.94
C VAL A 707 -20.25 29.73 10.17
N ILE A 708 -19.99 30.52 9.14
CA ILE A 708 -19.24 31.78 9.22
C ILE A 708 -20.23 32.91 8.95
N VAL A 709 -20.27 33.90 9.83
CA VAL A 709 -21.08 35.11 9.63
C VAL A 709 -20.26 36.11 8.83
N GLY A 710 -20.76 36.51 7.67
CA GLY A 710 -20.08 37.45 6.78
C GLY A 710 -19.89 38.82 7.43
N ASN A 711 -18.73 39.44 7.20
CA ASN A 711 -18.49 40.80 7.65
C ASN A 711 -19.43 41.78 6.93
N GLN A 712 -19.97 42.76 7.67
CA GLN A 712 -20.86 43.84 7.19
C GLN A 712 -22.26 43.41 6.70
N SER A 713 -22.40 42.31 5.95
CA SER A 713 -23.71 41.81 5.50
C SER A 713 -24.44 41.01 6.57
N LEU A 714 -23.71 40.43 7.54
CA LEU A 714 -24.21 39.48 8.53
C LEU A 714 -24.93 38.27 7.92
N ASN A 715 -24.64 37.96 6.65
CA ASN A 715 -25.17 36.78 5.99
C ASN A 715 -24.47 35.52 6.53
N ASN A 716 -25.24 34.45 6.72
CA ASN A 716 -24.70 33.17 7.18
C ASN A 716 -24.16 32.37 6.00
N TYR A 717 -22.90 31.96 6.08
CA TYR A 717 -22.27 31.06 5.12
C TYR A 717 -22.06 29.70 5.77
N ASN A 718 -22.68 28.66 5.22
CA ASN A 718 -22.62 27.30 5.75
C ASN A 718 -21.47 26.53 5.12
N TYR A 719 -20.78 25.73 5.95
CA TYR A 719 -19.75 24.80 5.49
C TYR A 719 -20.32 23.85 4.42
N SER A 720 -19.65 23.78 3.27
CA SER A 720 -20.12 23.05 2.09
C SER A 720 -19.12 22.01 1.56
N GLY A 721 -18.04 21.76 2.32
CA GLY A 721 -16.98 20.79 1.99
C GLY A 721 -15.64 21.41 1.62
N GLU A 722 -14.65 20.58 1.32
CA GLU A 722 -13.29 21.01 0.95
C GLU A 722 -13.13 21.11 -0.59
N LEU A 723 -12.57 22.22 -1.08
CA LEU A 723 -12.21 22.37 -2.50
C LEU A 723 -10.96 21.56 -2.85
N ALA A 724 -9.92 21.72 -2.05
CA ALA A 724 -8.60 21.09 -2.12
C ALA A 724 -8.05 20.92 -0.68
N HIS A 725 -6.87 20.33 -0.56
CA HIS A 725 -6.18 20.20 0.73
C HIS A 725 -6.04 21.55 1.43
N GLY A 726 -6.61 21.68 2.64
CA GLY A 726 -6.54 22.90 3.45
C GLY A 726 -7.57 24.00 3.13
N TRP A 727 -8.29 23.91 2.00
CA TRP A 727 -9.20 24.95 1.51
C TRP A 727 -10.69 24.54 1.63
N ALA A 728 -11.41 25.04 2.64
CA ALA A 728 -12.84 24.81 2.79
C ALA A 728 -13.69 25.84 2.04
N LEU A 729 -14.79 25.39 1.46
CA LEU A 729 -15.83 26.23 0.85
C LEU A 729 -17.00 26.45 1.82
N TYR A 730 -17.42 27.70 1.93
CA TYR A 730 -18.65 28.10 2.60
C TYR A 730 -19.56 28.83 1.62
N LEU A 731 -20.83 28.47 1.62
CA LEU A 731 -21.83 29.01 0.71
C LEU A 731 -22.92 29.74 1.50
N GLU A 732 -23.37 30.86 0.96
CA GLU A 732 -24.44 31.63 1.57
C GLU A 732 -25.71 30.77 1.73
N GLY A 733 -26.30 30.79 2.93
CA GLY A 733 -27.57 30.15 3.19
C GLY A 733 -28.67 30.81 2.37
N ILE A 734 -29.13 30.15 1.30
CA ILE A 734 -30.28 30.59 0.51
C ILE A 734 -31.54 30.51 1.39
N ASP A 735 -31.93 31.61 2.04
CA ASP A 735 -33.13 31.71 2.90
C ASP A 735 -34.48 31.58 2.13
N ASN A 736 -34.48 30.90 0.98
CA ASN A 736 -35.66 30.62 0.19
C ASN A 736 -36.48 29.52 0.86
N LYS A 737 -37.50 29.96 1.59
CA LYS A 737 -38.64 29.14 2.08
C LYS A 737 -39.32 28.27 1.00
N GLU A 738 -38.99 28.46 -0.28
CA GLU A 738 -39.56 27.73 -1.43
C GLU A 738 -38.70 26.55 -1.94
N SER A 739 -37.38 26.54 -1.75
CA SER A 739 -36.50 25.47 -2.24
C SER A 739 -36.15 24.48 -1.11
N LYS A 740 -36.86 23.35 -1.07
CA LYS A 740 -36.71 22.30 -0.03
C LYS A 740 -35.42 21.45 -0.13
N SER A 741 -34.42 21.85 -0.91
CA SER A 741 -33.24 21.00 -1.21
C SER A 741 -31.92 21.78 -1.19
N PHE A 742 -31.45 22.17 0.00
CA PHE A 742 -30.14 22.81 0.15
C PHE A 742 -28.97 21.88 -0.23
N THR A 743 -29.10 20.57 0.04
CA THR A 743 -27.99 19.62 -0.05
C THR A 743 -27.63 19.21 -1.48
N SER A 744 -28.53 19.38 -2.46
CA SER A 744 -28.21 19.14 -3.87
C SER A 744 -27.42 20.27 -4.50
N ILE A 745 -27.63 21.53 -4.06
CA ILE A 745 -27.05 22.72 -4.68
C ILE A 745 -25.63 22.96 -4.17
N SER A 746 -25.36 22.75 -2.88
CA SER A 746 -24.04 22.97 -2.29
C SER A 746 -22.94 22.15 -2.96
N ARG A 747 -23.19 20.86 -3.24
CA ARG A 747 -22.25 19.99 -3.96
C ARG A 747 -22.00 20.44 -5.39
N GLN A 748 -23.05 20.84 -6.11
CA GLN A 748 -22.88 21.36 -7.47
C GLN A 748 -21.99 22.60 -7.47
N LEU A 749 -22.24 23.50 -6.52
CA LEU A 749 -21.43 24.69 -6.33
C LEU A 749 -19.99 24.34 -5.96
N LEU A 750 -19.76 23.35 -5.09
CA LEU A 750 -18.42 22.84 -4.79
C LEU A 750 -17.66 22.41 -6.05
N HIS A 751 -18.30 21.60 -6.91
CA HIS A 751 -17.69 21.19 -8.19
C HIS A 751 -17.48 22.35 -9.15
N TYR A 752 -18.43 23.28 -9.21
CA TYR A 752 -18.31 24.49 -10.03
C TYR A 752 -17.10 25.32 -9.61
N PHE A 753 -16.93 25.57 -8.30
CA PHE A 753 -15.75 26.25 -7.77
C PHE A 753 -14.46 25.45 -8.01
N ARG A 754 -14.45 24.12 -7.85
CA ARG A 754 -13.31 23.27 -8.24
C ARG A 754 -12.89 23.48 -9.71
N GLY A 755 -13.86 23.59 -10.60
CA GLY A 755 -13.64 23.91 -12.02
C GLY A 755 -13.07 25.31 -12.23
N LEU A 756 -13.63 26.32 -11.56
CA LEU A 756 -13.14 27.71 -11.64
C LEU A 756 -11.71 27.86 -11.13
N PHE A 757 -11.33 27.11 -10.09
CA PHE A 757 -9.97 27.09 -9.55
C PHE A 757 -9.03 26.12 -10.28
N ASN A 758 -9.50 25.42 -11.32
CA ASN A 758 -8.69 24.45 -12.06
C ASN A 758 -8.08 23.35 -11.16
N ILE A 759 -8.81 22.93 -10.14
CA ILE A 759 -8.35 21.89 -9.21
C ILE A 759 -8.42 20.55 -9.94
N THR A 760 -7.28 19.85 -9.97
CA THR A 760 -7.19 18.52 -10.59
C THR A 760 -7.93 17.49 -9.74
N LYS A 761 -8.50 16.46 -10.39
CA LYS A 761 -9.29 15.42 -9.70
C LYS A 761 -8.53 14.73 -8.58
N GLU A 762 -7.24 14.53 -8.77
CA GLU A 762 -6.38 13.91 -7.76
C GLU A 762 -6.38 14.68 -6.44
N ASN A 763 -6.62 16.00 -6.47
CA ASN A 763 -6.66 16.89 -5.32
C ASN A 763 -8.05 17.10 -4.71
N TYR A 764 -9.08 16.39 -5.21
CA TYR A 764 -10.41 16.46 -4.61
C TYR A 764 -10.41 15.78 -3.24
N ILE A 765 -11.10 16.40 -2.30
CA ILE A 765 -11.36 15.85 -0.97
C ILE A 765 -12.87 15.66 -0.85
N ASP A 766 -13.31 14.42 -0.95
CA ASP A 766 -14.73 14.09 -0.84
C ASP A 766 -15.02 13.63 0.60
N THR A 767 -15.54 14.54 1.42
CA THR A 767 -15.84 14.30 2.85
C THR A 767 -17.10 13.49 3.08
N ASP A 768 -18.01 13.46 2.10
CA ASP A 768 -19.37 13.00 2.34
C ASP A 768 -19.64 11.54 1.93
N ILE A 769 -18.81 10.97 1.04
CA ILE A 769 -19.01 9.63 0.47
C ILE A 769 -17.68 8.88 0.45
N SER A 770 -17.58 7.82 1.25
CA SER A 770 -16.45 6.91 1.16
C SER A 770 -16.59 6.00 -0.07
N LYS A 771 -15.66 6.12 -1.03
CA LYS A 771 -15.55 5.22 -2.19
C LYS A 771 -15.49 3.76 -1.76
N LYS A 772 -14.69 3.44 -0.73
CA LYS A 772 -14.52 2.09 -0.19
C LYS A 772 -15.84 1.50 0.31
N LEU A 773 -16.60 2.27 1.08
CA LEU A 773 -17.93 1.83 1.55
C LEU A 773 -18.91 1.62 0.39
N LEU A 774 -18.92 2.54 -0.58
CA LEU A 774 -19.77 2.44 -1.77
C LEU A 774 -19.50 1.14 -2.54
N ILE A 775 -18.24 0.84 -2.81
CA ILE A 775 -17.81 -0.38 -3.49
C ILE A 775 -18.25 -1.60 -2.70
N ASN A 776 -17.99 -1.63 -1.38
CA ASN A 776 -18.38 -2.75 -0.52
C ASN A 776 -19.90 -3.00 -0.55
N HIS A 777 -20.72 -1.94 -0.50
CA HIS A 777 -22.18 -2.09 -0.59
C HIS A 777 -22.62 -2.66 -1.94
N ILE A 778 -22.04 -2.19 -3.05
CA ILE A 778 -22.36 -2.71 -4.39
C ILE A 778 -21.91 -4.18 -4.52
N LYS A 779 -20.69 -4.52 -4.07
CA LYS A 779 -20.16 -5.89 -4.08
C LYS A 779 -21.03 -6.84 -3.27
N ASN A 780 -21.39 -6.46 -2.04
CA ASN A 780 -22.23 -7.29 -1.19
C ASN A 780 -23.60 -7.57 -1.83
N TYR A 781 -24.19 -6.57 -2.49
CA TYR A 781 -25.43 -6.77 -3.24
C TYR A 781 -25.24 -7.72 -4.42
N LEU A 782 -24.21 -7.51 -5.26
CA LEU A 782 -23.97 -8.36 -6.44
C LEU A 782 -23.68 -9.81 -6.05
N LYS A 783 -22.91 -10.04 -4.97
CA LYS A 783 -22.64 -11.38 -4.43
C LYS A 783 -23.90 -12.09 -3.92
N GLN A 784 -24.80 -11.36 -3.27
CA GLN A 784 -26.09 -11.91 -2.81
C GLN A 784 -27.07 -12.17 -3.96
N HIS A 785 -26.87 -11.51 -5.11
CA HIS A 785 -27.77 -11.56 -6.25
C HIS A 785 -27.01 -11.90 -7.56
N PRO A 786 -26.40 -13.10 -7.69
CA PRO A 786 -25.52 -13.46 -8.81
C PRO A 786 -26.24 -13.53 -10.17
N TYR A 787 -27.57 -13.58 -10.17
CA TYR A 787 -28.40 -13.54 -11.38
C TYR A 787 -28.60 -12.13 -11.95
N VAL A 788 -28.13 -11.08 -11.26
CA VAL A 788 -28.24 -9.70 -11.73
C VAL A 788 -27.18 -9.46 -12.80
N ASP A 789 -27.59 -9.44 -14.06
CA ASP A 789 -26.74 -9.08 -15.21
C ASP A 789 -26.66 -7.56 -15.44
N LYS A 790 -27.60 -6.82 -14.83
CA LYS A 790 -27.70 -5.37 -14.92
C LYS A 790 -28.04 -4.75 -13.56
N LEU A 791 -27.11 -4.00 -12.98
CA LEU A 791 -27.32 -3.24 -11.76
C LEU A 791 -28.04 -1.91 -12.05
N ILE A 792 -29.13 -1.63 -11.34
CA ILE A 792 -29.91 -0.40 -11.49
C ILE A 792 -29.74 0.40 -10.21
N LEU A 793 -29.18 1.60 -10.31
CA LEU A 793 -28.87 2.47 -9.18
C LEU A 793 -29.69 3.76 -9.28
N ASN A 794 -30.37 4.10 -8.19
CA ASN A 794 -30.94 5.44 -8.00
C ASN A 794 -29.97 6.27 -7.17
N LEU A 795 -29.58 7.44 -7.67
CA LEU A 795 -28.70 8.37 -6.98
C LEU A 795 -29.45 9.67 -6.69
N VAL A 796 -29.70 9.95 -5.42
CA VAL A 796 -30.34 11.18 -4.96
C VAL A 796 -29.26 12.07 -4.34
N ASN A 797 -29.15 13.33 -4.80
CA ASN A 797 -28.15 14.30 -4.36
C ASN A 797 -26.68 13.89 -4.63
N ALA A 798 -26.42 13.15 -5.72
CA ALA A 798 -25.09 12.67 -6.08
C ALA A 798 -24.14 13.69 -6.71
N GLY A 799 -24.53 14.97 -6.85
CA GLY A 799 -23.68 15.98 -7.49
C GLY A 799 -23.31 15.61 -8.93
N ASP A 800 -22.01 15.61 -9.24
CA ASP A 800 -21.45 15.18 -10.52
C ASP A 800 -21.29 13.65 -10.66
N ALA A 801 -21.53 12.91 -9.56
CA ALA A 801 -21.35 11.47 -9.41
C ALA A 801 -19.92 10.95 -9.62
N ASN A 802 -18.89 11.75 -9.29
CA ASN A 802 -17.49 11.34 -9.45
C ASN A 802 -17.12 10.09 -8.64
N VAL A 803 -17.43 10.06 -7.33
CA VAL A 803 -17.18 8.89 -6.47
C VAL A 803 -17.85 7.62 -7.01
N PHE A 804 -19.03 7.76 -7.62
CA PHE A 804 -19.72 6.63 -8.25
C PHE A 804 -19.03 6.20 -9.54
N SER A 805 -18.60 7.14 -10.38
CA SER A 805 -17.81 6.84 -11.58
C SER A 805 -16.55 6.06 -11.22
N ASP A 806 -15.80 6.51 -10.23
CA ASP A 806 -14.57 5.85 -9.77
C ASP A 806 -14.84 4.47 -9.16
N ALA A 807 -15.92 4.33 -8.39
CA ALA A 807 -16.34 3.05 -7.84
C ALA A 807 -16.71 2.04 -8.94
N LEU A 808 -17.34 2.47 -10.03
CA LEU A 808 -17.65 1.60 -11.16
C LEU A 808 -16.37 1.14 -11.88
N ILE A 809 -15.41 2.04 -12.09
CA ILE A 809 -14.10 1.69 -12.68
C ILE A 809 -13.38 0.67 -11.79
N GLU A 810 -13.44 0.82 -10.47
CA GLU A 810 -12.82 -0.11 -9.54
C GLU A 810 -13.52 -1.48 -9.51
N LEU A 811 -14.84 -1.52 -9.65
CA LEU A 811 -15.59 -2.78 -9.81
C LEU A 811 -15.23 -3.51 -11.10
N GLU A 812 -14.94 -2.80 -12.20
CA GLU A 812 -14.51 -3.43 -13.45
C GLU A 812 -13.16 -4.13 -13.37
N LYS A 813 -12.31 -3.77 -12.39
CA LYS A 813 -11.03 -4.47 -12.16
C LYS A 813 -11.22 -5.91 -11.72
N GLU A 814 -12.40 -6.26 -11.18
CA GLU A 814 -12.72 -7.60 -10.72
C GLU A 814 -13.46 -8.37 -11.81
N ASN A 815 -12.86 -9.48 -12.25
CA ASN A 815 -13.41 -10.33 -13.31
C ASN A 815 -14.85 -10.77 -13.02
N GLU A 816 -15.17 -11.02 -11.74
CA GLU A 816 -16.52 -11.38 -11.26
C GLU A 816 -17.59 -10.34 -11.64
N PHE A 817 -17.25 -9.04 -11.63
CA PHE A 817 -18.19 -7.93 -11.88
C PHE A 817 -18.02 -7.30 -13.27
N SER A 818 -16.97 -7.65 -14.01
CA SER A 818 -16.69 -7.16 -15.38
C SER A 818 -17.81 -7.41 -16.40
N ALA A 819 -18.71 -8.38 -16.15
CA ALA A 819 -19.84 -8.66 -17.02
C ALA A 819 -21.08 -7.80 -16.72
N ILE A 820 -21.13 -7.15 -15.56
CA ILE A 820 -22.30 -6.42 -15.06
C ILE A 820 -22.52 -5.14 -15.87
N LYS A 821 -23.77 -4.89 -16.27
CA LYS A 821 -24.17 -3.62 -16.90
C LYS A 821 -24.74 -2.68 -15.85
N TYR A 822 -24.63 -1.38 -16.05
CA TYR A 822 -25.10 -0.38 -15.10
C TYR A 822 -26.18 0.51 -15.73
N GLU A 823 -27.29 0.69 -15.01
CA GLU A 823 -28.27 1.75 -15.26
C GLU A 823 -28.31 2.70 -14.07
N ILE A 824 -27.84 3.93 -14.26
CA ILE A 824 -27.77 4.94 -13.21
C ILE A 824 -28.85 6.00 -13.44
N ARG A 825 -29.66 6.25 -12.42
CA ARG A 825 -30.72 7.26 -12.44
C ARG A 825 -30.38 8.32 -11.41
N LEU A 826 -29.91 9.47 -11.89
CA LEU A 826 -29.70 10.63 -11.04
C LEU A 826 -31.01 11.37 -10.86
N PHE A 827 -31.32 11.76 -9.62
CA PHE A 827 -32.45 12.59 -9.29
C PHE A 827 -31.96 13.98 -8.88
N LYS A 828 -32.44 14.99 -9.59
CA LYS A 828 -32.14 16.40 -9.33
C LYS A 828 -33.41 17.21 -9.07
N ASP A 829 -33.26 18.33 -8.39
CA ASP A 829 -34.35 19.30 -8.24
C ASP A 829 -34.60 20.08 -9.54
N SER A 830 -35.64 20.91 -9.59
CA SER A 830 -36.00 21.71 -10.77
C SER A 830 -34.96 22.76 -11.17
N ASP A 831 -33.95 23.00 -10.35
CA ASP A 831 -32.90 23.97 -10.63
C ASP A 831 -31.96 23.49 -11.74
N LYS A 832 -31.81 24.35 -12.75
CA LYS A 832 -31.03 24.10 -13.99
C LYS A 832 -29.66 24.75 -13.97
N ILE A 833 -29.16 25.16 -12.80
CA ILE A 833 -28.01 26.07 -12.69
C ILE A 833 -26.71 25.36 -13.10
N ILE A 834 -26.54 24.08 -12.74
CA ILE A 834 -25.33 23.29 -13.01
C ILE A 834 -25.73 21.90 -13.55
N GLU A 835 -24.92 21.33 -14.45
CA GLU A 835 -25.18 20.00 -15.01
C GLU A 835 -24.87 18.89 -13.99
N HIS A 836 -25.73 17.86 -13.93
CA HIS A 836 -25.54 16.70 -13.08
C HIS A 836 -24.93 15.53 -13.85
N GLY A 837 -24.15 14.69 -13.16
CA GLY A 837 -23.61 13.47 -13.73
C GLY A 837 -22.51 13.69 -14.77
N ASP A 838 -21.79 14.83 -14.70
CA ASP A 838 -20.72 15.12 -15.66
C ASP A 838 -19.58 14.11 -15.60
N ALA A 839 -19.28 13.54 -14.42
CA ALA A 839 -18.30 12.46 -14.32
C ALA A 839 -18.74 11.22 -15.11
N LEU A 840 -20.03 10.88 -15.06
CA LEU A 840 -20.60 9.78 -15.84
C LEU A 840 -20.65 10.10 -17.34
N LYS A 841 -20.85 11.37 -17.74
CA LYS A 841 -20.70 11.79 -19.14
C LYS A 841 -19.26 11.64 -19.62
N SER A 842 -18.29 12.08 -18.83
CA SER A 842 -16.86 11.93 -19.14
C SER A 842 -16.47 10.45 -19.24
N LEU A 843 -17.01 9.59 -18.38
CA LEU A 843 -16.78 8.15 -18.43
C LEU A 843 -17.27 7.51 -19.75
N LEU A 844 -18.35 8.04 -20.33
CA LEU A 844 -18.84 7.59 -21.64
C LEU A 844 -18.08 8.18 -22.83
N ASN A 845 -17.22 9.18 -22.62
CA ASN A 845 -16.50 9.85 -23.70
C ASN A 845 -15.10 9.22 -23.89
N PRO A 846 -14.82 8.58 -25.05
CA PRO A 846 -13.55 7.91 -25.32
C PRO A 846 -12.33 8.85 -25.23
N GLN A 847 -12.51 10.15 -25.43
CA GLN A 847 -11.41 11.13 -25.41
C GLN A 847 -10.96 11.52 -24.00
N SER A 848 -11.80 11.28 -22.98
CA SER A 848 -11.50 11.61 -21.58
C SER A 848 -11.04 10.42 -20.75
N THR A 849 -10.94 9.24 -21.35
CA THR A 849 -10.62 8.00 -20.67
C THR A 849 -9.12 7.73 -20.65
N ILE A 850 -8.58 7.47 -19.45
CA ILE A 850 -7.12 7.34 -19.22
C ILE A 850 -6.73 5.89 -18.87
N SER A 851 -7.69 5.03 -18.48
CA SER A 851 -7.46 3.64 -18.06
C SER A 851 -8.27 2.62 -18.87
N GLU A 852 -7.75 1.39 -18.99
CA GLU A 852 -8.37 0.29 -19.74
C GLU A 852 -9.77 -0.05 -19.19
N GLU A 853 -9.93 -0.02 -17.87
CA GLU A 853 -11.21 -0.31 -17.20
C GLU A 853 -12.24 0.80 -17.43
N ALA A 854 -11.80 2.06 -17.50
CA ALA A 854 -12.67 3.15 -17.88
C ALA A 854 -13.05 3.08 -19.37
N GLU A 855 -12.21 2.46 -20.22
CA GLU A 855 -12.48 2.31 -21.65
C GLU A 855 -13.69 1.40 -21.90
N ALA A 856 -13.87 0.38 -21.06
CA ALA A 856 -15.00 -0.55 -21.11
C ALA A 856 -16.38 0.15 -21.10
N PHE A 857 -16.48 1.34 -20.48
CA PHE A 857 -17.71 2.13 -20.45
C PHE A 857 -17.93 2.99 -21.69
N SER A 858 -16.84 3.40 -22.36
CA SER A 858 -16.87 4.25 -23.55
C SER A 858 -16.99 3.44 -24.86
N GLN A 859 -16.60 2.16 -24.84
CA GLN A 859 -16.67 1.31 -26.03
C GLN A 859 -18.10 0.99 -26.47
N PRO A 860 -18.38 1.01 -27.78
CA PRO A 860 -19.68 0.61 -28.30
C PRO A 860 -19.89 -0.90 -28.09
N SER A 861 -20.81 -1.25 -27.20
CA SER A 861 -21.21 -2.64 -26.95
C SER A 861 -21.65 -3.37 -28.24
N LYS A 862 -21.43 -4.69 -28.32
CA LYS A 862 -21.89 -5.56 -29.43
C LYS A 862 -23.37 -5.35 -29.80
N ASN A 863 -24.20 -4.93 -28.85
CA ASN A 863 -25.59 -4.54 -29.08
C ASN A 863 -25.81 -3.07 -28.65
N ARG A 864 -25.92 -2.15 -29.61
CA ARG A 864 -26.08 -0.70 -29.38
C ARG A 864 -27.27 -0.30 -28.50
N LEU A 865 -28.26 -1.18 -28.31
CA LEU A 865 -29.41 -0.94 -27.43
C LEU A 865 -29.10 -1.18 -25.94
N PHE A 866 -28.00 -1.86 -25.61
CA PHE A 866 -27.61 -2.23 -24.25
C PHE A 866 -26.13 -1.91 -23.98
N PRO A 867 -25.78 -0.61 -23.89
CA PRO A 867 -24.43 -0.20 -23.52
C PRO A 867 -24.06 -0.68 -22.11
N LYS A 868 -22.75 -0.71 -21.82
CA LYS A 868 -22.20 -1.10 -20.53
C LYS A 868 -22.71 -0.20 -19.40
N LEU A 869 -22.73 1.11 -19.63
CA LEU A 869 -23.34 2.10 -18.75
C LEU A 869 -24.42 2.88 -19.51
N ARG A 870 -25.61 2.95 -18.90
CA ARG A 870 -26.66 3.88 -19.26
C ARG A 870 -26.92 4.77 -18.06
N PHE A 871 -26.97 6.09 -18.25
CA PHE A 871 -27.46 6.95 -17.18
C PHE A 871 -28.56 7.89 -17.66
N SER A 872 -29.39 8.34 -16.73
CA SER A 872 -30.47 9.30 -16.96
C SER A 872 -30.56 10.29 -15.81
N ILE A 873 -30.96 11.52 -16.12
CA ILE A 873 -31.17 12.58 -15.14
C ILE A 873 -32.67 12.85 -15.08
N ASN A 874 -33.28 12.60 -13.92
CA ASN A 874 -34.70 12.69 -13.66
C ASN A 874 -34.99 13.78 -12.63
N ASN A 875 -36.21 14.31 -12.61
CA ASN A 875 -36.63 15.24 -11.56
C ASN A 875 -36.98 14.46 -10.29
N ILE A 876 -36.51 14.91 -9.13
CA ILE A 876 -36.84 14.32 -7.83
C ILE A 876 -38.35 14.36 -7.55
N SER A 877 -39.06 15.37 -8.05
CA SER A 877 -40.52 15.46 -7.98
C SER A 877 -41.21 14.31 -8.70
N ASP A 878 -40.64 13.80 -9.80
CA ASP A 878 -41.21 12.65 -10.52
C ASP A 878 -41.04 11.36 -9.72
N TYR A 879 -39.90 11.21 -9.05
CA TYR A 879 -39.65 10.11 -8.13
C TYR A 879 -40.63 10.12 -6.96
N LEU A 880 -40.83 11.28 -6.31
CA LEU A 880 -41.74 11.42 -5.17
C LEU A 880 -43.21 11.17 -5.55
N LYS A 881 -43.62 11.54 -6.77
CA LYS A 881 -44.99 11.30 -7.26
C LYS A 881 -45.27 9.83 -7.58
N ASN A 882 -44.29 9.13 -8.15
CA ASN A 882 -44.47 7.72 -8.51
C ASN A 882 -43.16 6.92 -8.34
N PRO A 883 -42.79 6.56 -7.09
CA PRO A 883 -41.55 5.85 -6.80
C PRO A 883 -41.45 4.50 -7.50
N LEU A 884 -42.59 3.81 -7.69
CA LEU A 884 -42.67 2.49 -8.32
C LEU A 884 -42.18 2.50 -9.78
N LYS A 885 -42.30 3.63 -10.47
CA LYS A 885 -41.76 3.78 -11.84
C LYS A 885 -40.24 3.73 -11.88
N PHE A 886 -39.58 4.01 -10.75
CA PHE A 886 -38.14 4.12 -10.61
C PHE A 886 -37.55 2.99 -9.76
N ASN A 887 -38.15 1.80 -9.77
CA ASN A 887 -37.60 0.63 -9.09
C ASN A 887 -36.13 0.41 -9.47
N ALA A 888 -35.29 0.26 -8.45
CA ALA A 888 -33.86 0.08 -8.56
C ALA A 888 -33.41 -1.03 -7.61
N HIS A 889 -32.23 -1.58 -7.86
CA HIS A 889 -31.59 -2.57 -7.00
C HIS A 889 -31.07 -1.92 -5.73
N ILE A 890 -30.42 -0.77 -5.87
CA ILE A 890 -29.90 0.02 -4.75
C ILE A 890 -30.26 1.49 -4.98
N SER A 891 -30.69 2.17 -3.92
CA SER A 891 -30.91 3.62 -3.93
C SER A 891 -30.00 4.28 -2.91
N PHE A 892 -29.16 5.20 -3.37
CA PHE A 892 -28.29 6.01 -2.53
C PHE A 892 -28.95 7.37 -2.29
N LEU A 893 -29.27 7.64 -1.02
CA LEU A 893 -29.65 8.97 -0.54
C LEU A 893 -28.46 9.58 0.16
N ILE A 894 -27.94 10.67 -0.38
CA ILE A 894 -26.69 11.24 0.11
C ILE A 894 -26.96 12.62 0.72
N SER A 895 -26.54 12.80 1.97
CA SER A 895 -26.83 13.98 2.78
C SER A 895 -28.28 14.48 2.57
N PRO A 896 -29.29 13.63 2.83
CA PRO A 896 -30.70 13.99 2.57
C PRO A 896 -31.23 15.05 3.54
N PHE A 897 -30.50 15.32 4.63
CA PHE A 897 -30.85 16.30 5.65
C PHE A 897 -29.78 17.41 5.66
N PRO A 898 -30.20 18.69 5.77
CA PRO A 898 -29.30 19.84 5.85
C PRO A 898 -28.48 19.86 7.13
#